data_AF-A0A842WLK4-F1
#
_entry.id   AF-A0A842WLK4-F1
#
_cell.length_a   1.000
_cell.length_b   1.000
_cell.length_c   1.000
_cell.angle_alpha   90.00
_cell.angle_beta   90.00
_cell.angle_gamma   90.00
#
_symmetry.space_group_name_H-M   'P 1'
#
loop_
_entity.id
_entity.type
_entity.pdbx_description
1 polymer ?
#
loop_
_entity_poly.entity_id
_entity_poly.type
_entity_poly.pdbx_seq_one_letter_code
_entity_poly.pdbx_strand_id
1 'polypeptide(L)'
;MTFKKFKINFYYMRIIAGLLIILFAISGFPIVSTYTPMSHTDIDTKKLSATPTITRDWTVKIVLVNYDDGVINENVLTSDFPQARLYTTTEVAVEYNIAYEISTASPSWESSLQDVMDSNSVNGTDTGSKLDETALEYQKAHLDEPQKIFNSRDGRAIDGYAVEDWLIENPAVTPPDLGYVFYLLNFSEYDSPDHELEHWFDYHPIDPDTGLNQSWFRLEWDNELNKDVKFQFAGIGGRGNIYVLDPSADQWYLRWARIWWGEAPYPNDFEHCTKDLEDKVSELDLSTTGGKDALSTYLGDYMYDPISYLMFAHEHQPTVRATSGLLRGLVFGMDVSSGVSIESLQWVTDAEIQKAHLAELLPFIDWTVEIDFLNIEEQADWETVFWSYAEVVDGVTQVDGYSQFYAIREILRDNYITDLTDRVEVFGVVFIKKMMEMYAGGRTFTGLGGGGQTVIWKSWERYYQEDGVTPKSGISSIQLHETMHAVGIGHTWNTYHYVGDFSFSPMGYFSMHNGTATFDQNWVQSTYLDQMQGRIVEDYEDYSEGILADDLPKVLKARDEAEAAINLAVQLYNQMVWIGCFEALSDAQDWVKRLRYSRIDNAQPIISNWGTDPLTIDHEEFDVWIEVEDPDSGIENVTLILSIDNELSYVLCELDDDEYSAHIPAYPNSESMAIQVVAHDWGMNPVALDWRILYGDPILPDPTIPNPTNPLMLQVILISLSGIGLVIVVAFIIKRK
;
A
#
# COMPACT_ATOMS: atom_id res chain seq x y z
N MET A 1 -25.85 43.95 -1.19
CA MET A 1 -24.70 43.04 -1.07
C MET A 1 -23.46 43.90 -1.01
N THR A 2 -22.77 43.87 0.13
CA THR A 2 -21.77 44.87 0.53
C THR A 2 -20.41 44.18 0.62
N PHE A 3 -19.44 44.64 -0.15
CA PHE A 3 -18.07 44.12 -0.13
C PHE A 3 -17.36 44.49 1.19
N LYS A 4 -16.87 43.48 1.92
CA LYS A 4 -15.93 43.65 3.05
C LYS A 4 -14.49 43.49 2.55
N LYS A 5 -13.64 44.48 2.81
CA LYS A 5 -12.18 44.44 2.60
C LYS A 5 -11.50 43.62 3.70
N PHE A 6 -10.64 42.67 3.33
CA PHE A 6 -9.67 42.04 4.23
C PHE A 6 -8.47 42.97 4.45
N LYS A 7 -8.02 43.10 5.71
CA LYS A 7 -6.77 43.78 6.10
C LYS A 7 -5.77 42.70 6.53
N ILE A 8 -4.60 42.66 5.88
CA ILE A 8 -3.46 41.84 6.29
C ILE A 8 -2.72 42.54 7.43
N ASN A 9 -2.30 41.75 8.43
CA ASN A 9 -1.80 42.20 9.72
C ASN A 9 -0.29 42.49 9.66
N PHE A 10 0.12 43.70 10.05
CA PHE A 10 1.49 44.27 9.94
C PHE A 10 2.56 43.56 10.80
N TYR A 11 2.17 42.53 11.56
CA TYR A 11 3.02 41.80 12.51
C TYR A 11 3.94 40.78 11.80
N TYR A 12 3.48 40.13 10.73
CA TYR A 12 4.23 39.10 10.01
C TYR A 12 5.42 39.63 9.20
N MET A 13 5.35 40.87 8.70
CA MET A 13 6.47 41.48 7.95
C MET A 13 7.70 41.80 8.82
N ARG A 14 7.55 41.91 10.16
CA ARG A 14 8.69 42.20 11.06
C ARG A 14 9.47 40.96 11.48
N ILE A 15 8.84 39.78 11.46
CA ILE A 15 9.49 38.51 11.79
C ILE A 15 10.36 38.05 10.61
N ILE A 16 9.87 38.25 9.38
CA ILE A 16 10.61 37.92 8.14
C ILE A 16 11.87 38.80 7.98
N ALA A 17 11.79 40.08 8.33
CA ALA A 17 12.95 40.97 8.30
C ALA A 17 14.01 40.66 9.40
N GLY A 18 13.61 40.03 10.50
CA GLY A 18 14.53 39.63 11.58
C GLY A 18 15.37 38.39 11.25
N LEU A 19 14.81 37.44 10.49
CA LEU A 19 15.51 36.21 10.08
C LEU A 19 16.56 36.46 8.99
N LEU A 20 16.35 37.44 8.11
CA LEU A 20 17.30 37.82 7.05
C LEU A 20 18.60 38.46 7.56
N ILE A 21 18.62 39.00 8.80
CA ILE A 21 19.82 39.65 9.38
C ILE A 21 20.74 38.64 10.07
N ILE A 22 20.23 37.49 10.51
CA ILE A 22 21.03 36.43 11.16
C ILE A 22 21.77 35.58 10.11
N LEU A 23 21.23 35.45 8.91
CA LEU A 23 21.85 34.73 7.78
C LEU A 23 23.09 35.43 7.18
N PHE A 24 23.31 36.71 7.47
CA PHE A 24 24.46 37.47 6.94
C PHE A 24 25.69 37.50 7.86
N ALA A 25 25.66 36.84 9.02
CA ALA A 25 26.70 36.96 10.06
C ALA A 25 27.64 35.74 10.22
N ILE A 26 27.53 34.70 9.39
CA ILE A 26 28.35 33.47 9.53
C ILE A 26 29.41 33.32 8.41
N SER A 27 29.58 34.32 7.54
CA SER A 27 30.67 34.33 6.57
C SER A 27 31.90 35.11 7.09
N GLY A 28 32.88 34.41 7.64
CA GLY A 28 34.23 34.98 7.75
C GLY A 28 35.22 34.26 8.64
N PHE A 29 36.01 33.33 8.09
CA PHE A 29 37.42 33.12 8.44
C PHE A 29 38.22 32.54 7.25
N PRO A 30 39.48 32.98 7.01
CA PRO A 30 40.30 32.55 5.87
C PRO A 30 41.31 31.42 6.16
N ILE A 31 41.36 30.46 5.23
CA ILE A 31 42.45 29.65 4.62
C ILE A 31 43.84 29.60 5.30
N VAL A 32 44.42 28.38 5.45
CA VAL A 32 45.79 28.02 4.97
C VAL A 32 45.88 26.51 4.64
N SER A 33 46.39 26.19 3.43
CA SER A 33 46.67 24.85 2.90
C SER A 33 48.06 24.32 3.29
N THR A 34 48.23 22.99 3.29
CA THR A 34 49.49 22.38 2.85
C THR A 34 49.22 21.10 2.05
N TYR A 35 49.61 21.18 0.79
CA TYR A 35 49.65 20.16 -0.24
C TYR A 35 50.80 19.17 0.02
N THR A 36 50.59 17.87 -0.25
CA THR A 36 51.70 16.91 -0.49
C THR A 36 51.31 16.03 -1.69
N PRO A 37 52.22 15.75 -2.65
CA PRO A 37 51.86 15.22 -3.97
C PRO A 37 51.82 13.69 -4.05
N MET A 38 50.85 13.21 -4.83
CA MET A 38 50.72 11.97 -5.62
C MET A 38 51.47 10.68 -5.23
N SER A 39 50.69 9.60 -5.17
CA SER A 39 51.10 8.28 -5.69
C SER A 39 49.89 7.61 -6.34
N HIS A 40 49.88 7.56 -7.67
CA HIS A 40 49.08 6.60 -8.43
C HIS A 40 49.56 5.19 -8.11
N THR A 41 48.69 4.34 -7.56
CA THR A 41 48.78 2.88 -7.71
C THR A 41 47.44 2.25 -7.35
N ASP A 42 46.95 1.46 -8.30
CA ASP A 42 45.97 0.39 -8.20
C ASP A 42 44.53 0.75 -7.80
N ILE A 43 43.69 0.74 -8.84
CA ILE A 43 42.26 0.43 -8.78
C ILE A 43 42.13 -0.84 -7.93
N ASP A 44 41.75 -0.66 -6.66
CA ASP A 44 41.49 -1.74 -5.74
C ASP A 44 40.20 -2.44 -6.21
N THR A 45 40.36 -3.54 -6.95
CA THR A 45 39.29 -4.46 -7.37
C THR A 45 38.71 -5.23 -6.18
N LYS A 46 38.41 -4.51 -5.08
CA LYS A 46 37.92 -5.05 -3.81
C LYS A 46 36.85 -4.19 -3.12
N LYS A 47 36.21 -3.26 -3.83
CA LYS A 47 34.79 -2.92 -3.58
C LYS A 47 33.91 -4.00 -4.23
N LEU A 48 33.96 -5.23 -3.71
CA LEU A 48 32.78 -6.10 -3.74
C LEU A 48 31.89 -5.51 -2.65
N SER A 49 30.97 -4.64 -3.04
CA SER A 49 30.24 -3.73 -2.17
C SER A 49 29.49 -4.51 -1.10
N ALA A 50 29.62 -4.06 0.15
CA ALA A 50 28.56 -4.33 1.12
C ALA A 50 27.33 -3.61 0.57
N THR A 51 26.25 -4.36 0.33
CA THR A 51 24.94 -3.83 -0.04
C THR A 51 24.64 -2.58 0.82
N PRO A 52 24.36 -1.39 0.23
CA PRO A 52 24.07 -0.19 0.99
C PRO A 52 22.96 -0.47 2.02
N THR A 53 23.08 0.11 3.20
CA THR A 53 22.12 -0.08 4.29
C THR A 53 21.33 1.21 4.50
N ILE A 54 20.01 1.14 4.41
CA ILE A 54 19.08 2.21 4.80
C ILE A 54 18.54 1.88 6.19
N THR A 55 18.64 2.83 7.11
CA THR A 55 18.12 2.68 8.48
C THR A 55 16.97 3.66 8.70
N ARG A 56 15.88 3.20 9.31
CA ARG A 56 14.71 4.01 9.69
C ARG A 56 14.38 3.81 11.16
N ASP A 57 13.98 4.88 11.84
CA ASP A 57 13.57 4.85 13.24
C ASP A 57 12.06 5.00 13.34
N TRP A 58 11.37 3.89 13.54
CA TRP A 58 9.92 3.81 13.71
C TRP A 58 9.54 3.90 15.19
N THR A 59 8.36 4.47 15.46
CA THR A 59 7.80 4.53 16.83
C THR A 59 6.42 3.91 16.90
N VAL A 60 6.16 3.08 17.91
CA VAL A 60 4.81 2.65 18.29
C VAL A 60 4.43 3.36 19.58
N LYS A 61 3.37 4.16 19.54
CA LYS A 61 2.79 4.77 20.74
C LYS A 61 1.68 3.90 21.28
N ILE A 62 1.89 3.30 22.44
CA ILE A 62 0.90 2.48 23.14
C ILE A 62 0.15 3.40 24.12
N VAL A 63 -1.17 3.47 23.97
CA VAL A 63 -2.05 4.25 24.83
C VAL A 63 -2.89 3.27 25.66
N LEU A 64 -2.66 3.26 26.96
CA LEU A 64 -3.49 2.55 27.94
C LEU A 64 -4.76 3.38 28.18
N VAL A 65 -5.92 2.78 28.00
CA VAL A 65 -7.23 3.43 28.13
C VAL A 65 -8.05 2.68 29.17
N ASN A 66 -8.52 3.39 30.19
CA ASN A 66 -9.34 2.86 31.29
C ASN A 66 -8.61 1.78 32.13
N TYR A 67 -7.30 1.94 32.32
CA TYR A 67 -6.50 1.17 33.27
C TYR A 67 -6.16 2.02 34.49
N ASP A 68 -6.23 1.41 35.67
CA ASP A 68 -5.80 2.05 36.92
C ASP A 68 -4.30 2.42 36.90
N ASP A 69 -3.96 3.59 37.45
CA ASP A 69 -2.58 4.07 37.50
C ASP A 69 -1.63 3.04 38.15
N GLY A 70 -0.63 2.61 37.37
CA GLY A 70 0.45 1.75 37.83
C GLY A 70 0.07 0.27 38.04
N VAL A 71 -1.06 -0.21 37.49
CA VAL A 71 -1.36 -1.66 37.45
C VAL A 71 -0.59 -2.40 36.36
N ILE A 72 -0.16 -1.69 35.32
CA ILE A 72 0.65 -2.22 34.23
C ILE A 72 2.13 -1.96 34.49
N ASN A 73 2.96 -3.00 34.35
CA ASN A 73 4.41 -2.90 34.33
C ASN A 73 4.88 -2.75 32.88
N GLU A 74 5.16 -1.51 32.49
CA GLU A 74 5.58 -1.13 31.13
C GLU A 74 6.76 -1.94 30.60
N ASN A 75 7.77 -2.24 31.43
CA ASN A 75 8.94 -3.00 30.99
C ASN A 75 8.62 -4.47 30.69
N VAL A 76 7.63 -5.02 31.38
CA VAL A 76 7.16 -6.41 31.17
C VAL A 76 6.19 -6.44 29.99
N LEU A 77 5.37 -5.41 29.81
CA LEU A 77 4.43 -5.33 28.68
C LEU A 77 5.14 -5.42 27.33
N THR A 78 6.30 -4.77 27.19
CA THR A 78 7.03 -4.67 25.91
C THR A 78 8.24 -5.59 25.82
N SER A 79 8.46 -6.51 26.79
CA SER A 79 9.72 -7.25 26.90
C SER A 79 10.04 -8.11 25.68
N ASP A 80 9.00 -8.62 25.03
CA ASP A 80 9.10 -9.55 23.91
C ASP A 80 8.85 -8.87 22.55
N PHE A 81 8.52 -7.58 22.54
CA PHE A 81 8.30 -6.84 21.30
C PHE A 81 9.60 -6.63 20.52
N PRO A 82 9.55 -6.72 19.17
CA PRO A 82 10.74 -6.57 18.34
C PRO A 82 11.33 -5.15 18.46
N GLN A 83 12.63 -5.05 18.73
CA GLN A 83 13.33 -3.75 18.80
C GLN A 83 13.90 -3.32 17.45
N ALA A 84 14.04 -4.27 16.51
CA ALA A 84 14.46 -4.00 15.16
C ALA A 84 13.94 -5.08 14.19
N ARG A 85 13.88 -4.73 12.91
CA ARG A 85 13.67 -5.64 11.79
C ARG A 85 14.70 -5.36 10.71
N LEU A 86 15.24 -6.43 10.12
CA LEU A 86 16.19 -6.35 9.02
C LEU A 86 15.62 -7.07 7.81
N TYR A 87 15.59 -6.36 6.69
CA TYR A 87 15.13 -6.88 5.41
C TYR A 87 16.25 -6.73 4.40
N THR A 88 16.47 -7.77 3.60
CA THR A 88 17.54 -7.77 2.62
C THR A 88 16.96 -8.00 1.24
N THR A 89 17.31 -7.12 0.32
CA THR A 89 17.05 -7.30 -1.12
C THR A 89 18.37 -7.63 -1.83
N THR A 90 18.32 -7.80 -3.14
CA THR A 90 19.54 -7.96 -3.95
C THR A 90 20.43 -6.72 -3.94
N GLU A 91 19.91 -5.54 -3.56
CA GLU A 91 20.55 -4.24 -3.83
C GLU A 91 20.66 -3.32 -2.62
N VAL A 92 19.75 -3.43 -1.65
CA VAL A 92 19.76 -2.66 -0.41
C VAL A 92 19.45 -3.57 0.78
N ALA A 93 20.08 -3.32 1.91
CA ALA A 93 19.65 -3.81 3.21
C ALA A 93 18.84 -2.71 3.92
N VAL A 94 17.70 -3.05 4.50
CA VAL A 94 16.82 -2.09 5.17
C VAL A 94 16.67 -2.51 6.63
N GLU A 95 17.07 -1.63 7.54
CA GLU A 95 16.95 -1.82 8.98
C GLU A 95 15.92 -0.86 9.57
N TYR A 96 14.86 -1.40 10.15
CA TYR A 96 13.87 -0.62 10.91
C TYR A 96 14.14 -0.80 12.39
N ASN A 97 14.61 0.26 13.05
CA ASN A 97 14.66 0.34 14.52
C ASN A 97 13.27 0.68 15.03
N ILE A 98 12.82 0.03 16.09
CA ILE A 98 11.46 0.18 16.61
C ILE A 98 11.53 0.62 18.06
N ALA A 99 11.00 1.81 18.34
CA ALA A 99 10.84 2.35 19.67
C ALA A 99 9.38 2.22 20.15
N TYR A 100 9.19 1.97 21.45
CA TYR A 100 7.88 1.89 22.08
C TYR A 100 7.74 3.00 23.11
N GLU A 101 6.68 3.79 22.99
CA GLU A 101 6.33 4.85 23.95
C GLU A 101 4.98 4.51 24.58
N ILE A 102 4.94 4.33 25.91
CA ILE A 102 3.69 4.04 26.62
C ILE A 102 3.16 5.31 27.28
N SER A 103 1.85 5.51 27.18
CA SER A 103 1.12 6.61 27.80
C SER A 103 -0.26 6.16 28.26
N THR A 104 -0.90 6.93 29.13
CA THR A 104 -2.28 6.69 29.56
C THR A 104 -3.17 7.80 29.03
N ALA A 105 -4.36 7.46 28.55
CA ALA A 105 -5.36 8.43 28.14
C ALA A 105 -5.84 9.28 29.34
N SER A 106 -6.28 10.51 29.06
CA SER A 106 -6.88 11.34 30.13
C SER A 106 -8.31 10.89 30.42
N PRO A 107 -8.81 11.00 31.67
CA PRO A 107 -10.19 10.62 32.00
C PRO A 107 -11.27 11.34 31.16
N SER A 108 -11.01 12.59 30.74
CA SER A 108 -11.92 13.31 29.86
C SER A 108 -11.95 12.75 28.44
N TRP A 109 -10.82 12.24 27.96
CA TRP A 109 -10.71 11.61 26.66
C TRP A 109 -11.37 10.23 26.69
N GLU A 110 -11.12 9.44 27.74
CA GLU A 110 -11.75 8.13 27.98
C GLU A 110 -13.27 8.24 28.00
N SER A 111 -13.81 9.21 28.74
CA SER A 111 -15.26 9.48 28.76
C SER A 111 -15.80 9.87 27.37
N SER A 112 -15.02 10.55 26.54
CA SER A 112 -15.44 10.92 25.18
C SER A 112 -15.44 9.70 24.26
N LEU A 113 -14.45 8.81 24.38
CA LEU A 113 -14.42 7.54 23.66
C LEU A 113 -15.60 6.65 24.08
N GLN A 114 -15.87 6.57 25.39
CA GLN A 114 -17.01 5.83 25.94
C GLN A 114 -18.33 6.35 25.35
N ASP A 115 -18.54 7.67 25.31
CA ASP A 115 -19.72 8.29 24.70
C ASP A 115 -19.88 7.91 23.21
N VAL A 116 -18.76 7.80 22.47
CA VAL A 116 -18.76 7.37 21.06
C VAL A 116 -19.13 5.90 20.93
N MET A 117 -18.54 5.03 21.75
CA MET A 117 -18.86 3.59 21.78
C MET A 117 -20.33 3.37 22.14
N ASP A 118 -20.83 4.06 23.17
CA ASP A 118 -22.23 3.98 23.59
C ASP A 118 -23.19 4.47 22.50
N SER A 119 -22.89 5.61 21.88
CA SER A 119 -23.75 6.21 20.84
C SER A 119 -23.78 5.43 19.54
N ASN A 120 -22.76 4.60 19.27
CA ASN A 120 -22.61 3.80 18.06
C ASN A 120 -22.63 2.30 18.37
N SER A 121 -23.49 1.88 19.30
CA SER A 121 -23.63 0.46 19.62
C SER A 121 -25.08 -0.02 19.61
N VAL A 122 -25.25 -1.31 19.37
CA VAL A 122 -26.51 -2.04 19.50
C VAL A 122 -26.39 -2.96 20.71
N ASN A 123 -27.16 -2.66 21.75
CA ASN A 123 -27.25 -3.48 22.95
C ASN A 123 -28.57 -4.24 22.97
N GLY A 124 -28.54 -5.56 23.16
CA GLY A 124 -29.75 -6.36 23.27
C GLY A 124 -29.53 -7.86 23.11
N THR A 125 -30.61 -8.53 22.74
CA THR A 125 -30.64 -9.98 22.53
C THR A 125 -30.24 -10.36 21.12
N ASP A 126 -29.63 -11.53 20.95
CA ASP A 126 -29.21 -12.06 19.64
C ASP A 126 -28.33 -11.09 18.84
N THR A 127 -27.55 -10.27 19.51
CA THR A 127 -26.64 -9.29 18.88
C THR A 127 -25.33 -9.94 18.44
N GLY A 128 -24.91 -11.05 19.06
CA GLY A 128 -23.64 -11.73 18.81
C GLY A 128 -23.78 -13.24 18.50
N SER A 129 -22.63 -13.91 18.33
CA SER A 129 -22.50 -15.36 18.11
C SER A 129 -21.53 -16.01 19.10
N LYS A 130 -21.99 -17.02 19.82
CA LYS A 130 -21.21 -17.86 20.72
C LYS A 130 -20.80 -19.16 20.04
N LEU A 131 -19.51 -19.47 20.06
CA LEU A 131 -18.98 -20.74 19.57
C LEU A 131 -19.31 -21.89 20.53
N ASP A 132 -19.79 -22.99 19.99
CA ASP A 132 -19.90 -24.28 20.65
C ASP A 132 -18.65 -25.11 20.32
N GLU A 133 -17.66 -25.06 21.23
CA GLU A 133 -16.39 -25.76 21.08
C GLU A 133 -16.57 -27.29 20.98
N THR A 134 -17.56 -27.86 21.67
CA THR A 134 -17.82 -29.31 21.63
C THR A 134 -18.36 -29.73 20.26
N ALA A 135 -19.28 -28.95 19.70
CA ALA A 135 -19.78 -29.19 18.34
C ALA A 135 -18.67 -29.02 17.30
N LEU A 136 -17.78 -28.04 17.48
CA LEU A 136 -16.64 -27.81 16.59
C LEU A 136 -15.63 -28.98 16.63
N GLU A 137 -15.27 -29.46 17.82
CA GLU A 137 -14.40 -30.64 17.97
C GLU A 137 -15.01 -31.89 17.33
N TYR A 138 -16.33 -32.08 17.47
CA TYR A 138 -17.02 -33.18 16.81
C TYR A 138 -16.95 -33.07 15.30
N GLN A 139 -17.26 -31.89 14.74
CA GLN A 139 -17.24 -31.65 13.29
C GLN A 139 -15.83 -31.83 12.71
N LYS A 140 -14.79 -31.37 13.42
CA LYS A 140 -13.40 -31.58 12.99
C LYS A 140 -13.05 -33.07 12.87
N ALA A 141 -13.56 -33.90 13.78
CA ALA A 141 -13.33 -35.35 13.75
C ALA A 141 -14.19 -36.11 12.72
N HIS A 142 -15.30 -35.50 12.25
CA HIS A 142 -16.27 -36.07 11.32
C HIS A 142 -16.61 -35.03 10.25
N LEU A 143 -15.69 -34.79 9.31
CA LEU A 143 -15.79 -33.72 8.31
C LEU A 143 -17.05 -33.83 7.42
N ASP A 144 -17.61 -35.02 7.29
CA ASP A 144 -18.84 -35.33 6.54
C ASP A 144 -20.13 -35.16 7.35
N GLU A 145 -20.05 -34.78 8.64
CA GLU A 145 -21.19 -34.56 9.53
C GLU A 145 -21.27 -33.10 10.04
N PRO A 146 -21.78 -32.15 9.24
CA PRO A 146 -21.89 -30.74 9.62
C PRO A 146 -22.64 -30.53 10.96
N GLN A 147 -22.12 -29.64 11.82
CA GLN A 147 -22.71 -29.31 13.12
C GLN A 147 -23.16 -27.84 13.18
N LYS A 148 -24.13 -27.55 14.05
CA LYS A 148 -24.41 -26.18 14.47
C LYS A 148 -23.35 -25.78 15.52
N ILE A 149 -22.36 -24.99 15.10
CA ILE A 149 -21.26 -24.56 15.96
C ILE A 149 -21.44 -23.13 16.48
N PHE A 150 -22.35 -22.35 15.92
CA PHE A 150 -22.66 -21.00 16.40
C PHE A 150 -24.07 -20.93 16.99
N ASN A 151 -24.17 -20.37 18.20
CA ASN A 151 -25.41 -20.05 18.88
C ASN A 151 -25.53 -18.55 19.07
N SER A 152 -26.74 -18.00 19.08
CA SER A 152 -26.93 -16.58 19.40
C SER A 152 -26.47 -16.27 20.82
N ARG A 153 -25.96 -15.05 21.03
CA ARG A 153 -25.69 -14.50 22.36
C ARG A 153 -26.19 -13.06 22.48
N ASP A 154 -26.43 -12.67 23.72
CA ASP A 154 -26.80 -11.32 24.10
C ASP A 154 -25.54 -10.50 24.42
N GLY A 155 -25.64 -9.19 24.24
CA GLY A 155 -24.52 -8.27 24.48
C GLY A 155 -24.61 -6.96 23.68
N ARG A 156 -23.47 -6.26 23.64
CA ARG A 156 -23.29 -4.97 22.98
C ARG A 156 -22.34 -5.08 21.79
N ALA A 157 -22.89 -4.96 20.58
CA ALA A 157 -22.12 -4.80 19.36
C ALA A 157 -21.79 -3.32 19.15
N ILE A 158 -20.50 -2.96 19.16
CA ILE A 158 -20.01 -1.59 19.01
C ILE A 158 -19.51 -1.42 17.57
N ASP A 159 -19.98 -0.37 16.87
CA ASP A 159 -19.54 -0.10 15.50
C ASP A 159 -18.05 0.28 15.47
N GLY A 160 -17.23 -0.66 15.00
CA GLY A 160 -15.78 -0.49 14.95
C GLY A 160 -15.35 0.60 13.98
N TYR A 161 -16.09 0.83 12.89
CA TYR A 161 -15.76 1.90 11.95
C TYR A 161 -15.96 3.28 12.58
N ALA A 162 -17.05 3.46 13.33
CA ALA A 162 -17.31 4.72 14.03
C ALA A 162 -16.25 5.02 15.09
N VAL A 163 -15.79 3.99 15.81
CA VAL A 163 -14.72 4.12 16.82
C VAL A 163 -13.39 4.46 16.16
N GLU A 164 -12.98 3.73 15.13
CA GLU A 164 -11.72 3.98 14.42
C GLU A 164 -11.67 5.38 13.79
N ASP A 165 -12.73 5.79 13.09
CA ASP A 165 -12.83 7.12 12.48
C ASP A 165 -12.70 8.23 13.54
N TRP A 166 -13.35 8.06 14.70
CA TRP A 166 -13.24 9.02 15.79
C TRP A 166 -11.82 9.09 16.38
N LEU A 167 -11.14 7.95 16.53
CA LEU A 167 -9.77 7.88 17.05
C LEU A 167 -8.75 8.53 16.11
N ILE A 168 -8.96 8.42 14.79
CA ILE A 168 -8.14 9.10 13.77
C ILE A 168 -8.30 10.63 13.90
N GLU A 169 -9.53 11.11 14.10
CA GLU A 169 -9.82 12.54 14.23
C GLU A 169 -9.48 13.12 15.61
N ASN A 170 -9.46 12.30 16.66
CA ASN A 170 -9.32 12.72 18.05
C ASN A 170 -8.27 11.88 18.80
N PRO A 171 -7.01 11.84 18.33
CA PRO A 171 -6.02 10.95 18.91
C PRO A 171 -5.67 11.37 20.35
N ALA A 172 -5.53 10.39 21.26
CA ALA A 172 -5.18 10.66 22.67
C ALA A 172 -3.78 11.27 22.82
N VAL A 173 -2.90 10.95 21.88
CA VAL A 173 -1.51 11.41 21.79
C VAL A 173 -1.23 11.89 20.38
N THR A 174 -0.28 12.81 20.20
CA THR A 174 0.19 13.15 18.86
C THR A 174 0.75 11.88 18.19
N PRO A 175 0.21 11.44 17.05
CA PRO A 175 0.77 10.31 16.31
C PRO A 175 2.24 10.56 15.97
N PRO A 176 3.09 9.51 15.94
CA PRO A 176 4.47 9.67 15.45
C PRO A 176 4.47 10.02 13.96
N ASP A 177 5.50 10.76 13.50
CA ASP A 177 5.63 11.10 12.07
C ASP A 177 5.88 9.83 11.23
N LEU A 178 6.68 8.88 11.76
CA LEU A 178 6.93 7.55 11.19
C LEU A 178 6.59 6.49 12.24
N GLY A 179 5.42 5.87 12.13
CA GLY A 179 4.97 4.95 13.17
C GLY A 179 3.47 4.70 13.24
N TYR A 180 3.08 4.10 14.36
CA TYR A 180 1.72 3.65 14.64
C TYR A 180 1.27 4.10 16.03
N VAL A 181 -0.05 4.19 16.22
CA VAL A 181 -0.66 4.32 17.55
C VAL A 181 -1.43 3.05 17.88
N PHE A 182 -1.12 2.43 19.00
CA PHE A 182 -1.80 1.25 19.51
C PHE A 182 -2.64 1.64 20.74
N TYR A 183 -3.95 1.50 20.69
CA TYR A 183 -4.84 1.71 21.82
C TYR A 183 -5.12 0.37 22.50
N LEU A 184 -4.67 0.22 23.75
CA LEU A 184 -5.01 -0.92 24.58
C LEU A 184 -6.14 -0.49 25.53
N LEU A 185 -7.33 -1.03 25.29
CA LEU A 185 -8.56 -0.65 25.99
C LEU A 185 -8.88 -1.63 27.12
N ASN A 186 -9.69 -1.17 28.06
CA ASN A 186 -10.33 -2.00 29.07
C ASN A 186 -11.76 -1.49 29.29
N PHE A 187 -12.75 -2.11 28.65
CA PHE A 187 -14.16 -1.79 28.84
C PHE A 187 -14.95 -2.94 29.47
N SER A 188 -14.30 -3.72 30.33
CA SER A 188 -14.92 -4.77 31.17
C SER A 188 -16.13 -4.30 32.00
N GLU A 189 -16.37 -3.00 32.13
CA GLU A 189 -17.60 -2.47 32.71
C GLU A 189 -18.87 -2.70 31.87
N TYR A 190 -18.72 -3.03 30.58
CA TYR A 190 -19.84 -3.43 29.73
C TYR A 190 -20.24 -4.89 29.93
N ASP A 191 -19.38 -5.68 30.58
CA ASP A 191 -19.54 -7.11 30.71
C ASP A 191 -20.16 -7.48 32.06
N SER A 192 -20.91 -8.57 32.07
CA SER A 192 -21.49 -9.12 33.29
C SER A 192 -20.52 -10.14 33.93
N PRO A 193 -20.39 -10.21 35.27
CA PRO A 193 -19.47 -11.15 35.92
C PRO A 193 -19.74 -12.65 35.67
N ASP A 194 -20.90 -13.00 35.09
CA ASP A 194 -21.28 -14.36 34.71
C ASP A 194 -21.27 -14.59 33.20
N HIS A 195 -20.73 -13.65 32.41
CA HIS A 195 -20.60 -13.70 30.96
C HIS A 195 -21.93 -13.87 30.20
N GLU A 196 -23.06 -13.52 30.84
CA GLU A 196 -24.38 -13.49 30.20
C GLU A 196 -24.52 -12.31 29.22
N LEU A 197 -23.84 -11.19 29.50
CA LEU A 197 -23.71 -10.00 28.67
C LEU A 197 -22.22 -9.71 28.43
N GLU A 198 -21.86 -9.53 27.17
CA GLU A 198 -20.50 -9.13 26.75
C GLU A 198 -20.58 -7.96 25.78
N HIS A 199 -19.44 -7.33 25.52
CA HIS A 199 -19.24 -6.41 24.41
C HIS A 199 -18.24 -6.92 23.37
N TRP A 200 -18.30 -6.35 22.17
CA TRP A 200 -17.35 -6.57 21.09
C TRP A 200 -17.42 -5.45 20.06
N PHE A 201 -16.42 -5.36 19.18
CA PHE A 201 -16.49 -4.51 17.99
C PHE A 201 -17.07 -5.28 16.80
N ASP A 202 -17.73 -4.54 15.89
CA ASP A 202 -18.27 -5.04 14.62
C ASP A 202 -17.75 -4.18 13.46
N TYR A 203 -17.09 -4.82 12.48
CA TYR A 203 -16.65 -4.22 11.23
C TYR A 203 -17.54 -4.56 10.03
N HIS A 204 -18.70 -5.20 10.24
CA HIS A 204 -19.76 -5.37 9.24
C HIS A 204 -19.23 -5.76 7.82
N PRO A 205 -18.38 -6.80 7.69
CA PRO A 205 -17.73 -7.12 6.41
C PRO A 205 -18.76 -7.29 5.28
N ILE A 206 -18.41 -6.80 4.09
CA ILE A 206 -19.24 -6.86 2.89
C ILE A 206 -18.50 -7.68 1.85
N ASP A 207 -19.18 -8.56 1.13
CA ASP A 207 -18.58 -9.26 -0.01
C ASP A 207 -18.44 -8.30 -1.22
N PRO A 208 -17.26 -8.19 -1.84
CA PRO A 208 -16.97 -7.15 -2.85
C PRO A 208 -17.76 -7.36 -4.13
N ASP A 209 -17.99 -8.62 -4.45
CA ASP A 209 -18.54 -9.07 -5.72
C ASP A 209 -20.07 -8.95 -5.72
N THR A 210 -20.71 -9.14 -4.57
CA THR A 210 -22.17 -9.07 -4.42
C THR A 210 -22.68 -7.81 -3.73
N GLY A 211 -21.84 -7.13 -2.95
CA GLY A 211 -22.23 -6.01 -2.10
C GLY A 211 -23.11 -6.39 -0.90
N LEU A 212 -23.20 -7.69 -0.58
CA LEU A 212 -23.99 -8.20 0.54
C LEU A 212 -23.15 -8.26 1.81
N ASN A 213 -23.79 -8.00 2.96
CA ASN A 213 -23.15 -8.21 4.26
C ASN A 213 -22.79 -9.69 4.42
N GLN A 214 -21.56 -9.94 4.84
CA GLN A 214 -21.08 -11.26 5.19
C GLN A 214 -21.71 -11.67 6.52
N SER A 215 -22.72 -12.53 6.45
CA SER A 215 -23.39 -13.15 7.60
C SER A 215 -23.15 -14.65 7.69
N TRP A 216 -22.06 -15.09 7.06
CA TRP A 216 -21.63 -16.48 6.96
C TRP A 216 -20.14 -16.54 7.29
N PHE A 217 -19.72 -17.58 7.99
CA PHE A 217 -18.33 -17.81 8.28
C PHE A 217 -17.77 -18.90 7.37
N ARG A 218 -16.53 -18.70 6.90
CA ARG A 218 -15.85 -19.65 6.03
C ARG A 218 -15.52 -20.91 6.83
N LEU A 219 -16.35 -21.93 6.69
CA LEU A 219 -15.93 -23.31 6.83
C LEU A 219 -15.73 -23.88 5.42
N GLU A 220 -14.82 -24.84 5.24
CA GLU A 220 -14.74 -25.58 3.98
C GLU A 220 -16.06 -26.31 3.65
N TRP A 221 -16.93 -26.43 4.66
CA TRP A 221 -18.30 -26.96 4.64
C TRP A 221 -19.32 -25.90 5.07
N ASP A 222 -19.33 -24.75 4.40
CA ASP A 222 -20.41 -23.77 4.56
C ASP A 222 -21.76 -24.49 4.49
N ASN A 223 -22.55 -24.36 5.55
CA ASN A 223 -23.76 -25.13 5.75
C ASN A 223 -24.81 -24.34 6.52
N GLU A 224 -26.05 -24.73 6.29
CA GLU A 224 -27.26 -24.06 6.77
C GLU A 224 -27.45 -24.05 8.29
N LEU A 225 -26.68 -24.86 9.01
CA LEU A 225 -26.74 -24.88 10.47
C LEU A 225 -26.09 -23.64 11.07
N ASN A 226 -25.21 -22.96 10.33
CA ASN A 226 -24.40 -21.82 10.78
C ASN A 226 -24.64 -20.56 9.93
N LYS A 227 -25.91 -20.24 9.71
CA LYS A 227 -26.31 -18.95 9.12
C LYS A 227 -26.36 -17.83 10.14
N ASP A 228 -26.36 -16.59 9.66
CA ASP A 228 -26.49 -15.36 10.45
C ASP A 228 -25.36 -15.13 11.47
N VAL A 229 -24.16 -15.63 11.18
CA VAL A 229 -22.98 -15.49 12.05
C VAL A 229 -22.64 -14.01 12.23
N LYS A 230 -22.42 -13.60 13.48
CA LYS A 230 -21.96 -12.27 13.86
C LYS A 230 -20.47 -12.31 14.12
N PHE A 231 -19.72 -11.45 13.42
CA PHE A 231 -18.29 -11.33 13.57
C PHE A 231 -17.99 -10.44 14.76
N GLN A 232 -17.39 -11.03 15.78
CA GLN A 232 -17.05 -10.35 17.01
C GLN A 232 -15.55 -10.12 17.05
N PHE A 233 -15.16 -8.85 17.04
CA PHE A 233 -13.78 -8.42 17.00
C PHE A 233 -13.38 -7.92 18.39
N ALA A 234 -12.26 -8.43 18.91
CA ALA A 234 -11.63 -7.87 20.11
C ALA A 234 -10.68 -6.70 19.77
N GLY A 235 -10.29 -6.57 18.50
CA GLY A 235 -9.50 -5.45 18.00
C GLY A 235 -10.04 -4.88 16.72
N ILE A 236 -9.65 -3.66 16.37
CA ILE A 236 -10.00 -2.98 15.12
C ILE A 236 -8.84 -2.10 14.69
N GLY A 237 -8.60 -1.98 13.39
CA GLY A 237 -7.62 -1.05 12.84
C GLY A 237 -7.35 -1.31 11.36
N GLY A 238 -6.58 -0.44 10.72
CA GLY A 238 -6.13 -0.62 9.34
C GLY A 238 -6.77 0.33 8.34
N ARG A 239 -7.71 1.19 8.74
CA ARG A 239 -8.13 2.36 7.95
C ARG A 239 -7.28 3.60 8.24
N GLY A 240 -6.62 3.64 9.39
CA GLY A 240 -5.58 4.60 9.75
C GLY A 240 -4.32 3.90 10.24
N ASN A 241 -3.26 4.66 10.57
CA ASN A 241 -2.06 4.10 11.23
C ASN A 241 -2.30 3.84 12.73
N ILE A 242 -3.48 3.32 13.05
CA ILE A 242 -3.93 3.03 14.40
C ILE A 242 -4.44 1.59 14.48
N TYR A 243 -4.23 0.96 15.63
CA TYR A 243 -4.83 -0.31 15.99
C TYR A 243 -5.39 -0.21 17.40
N VAL A 244 -6.54 -0.80 17.62
CA VAL A 244 -7.25 -0.87 18.89
C VAL A 244 -7.33 -2.33 19.27
N LEU A 245 -7.04 -2.65 20.52
CA LEU A 245 -7.28 -3.95 21.11
C LEU A 245 -7.96 -3.74 22.45
N ASP A 246 -9.10 -4.38 22.64
CA ASP A 246 -9.79 -4.48 23.91
C ASP A 246 -9.75 -5.94 24.39
N PRO A 247 -8.85 -6.29 25.32
CA PRO A 247 -8.77 -7.64 25.87
C PRO A 247 -9.99 -8.08 26.68
N SER A 248 -10.89 -7.17 27.07
CA SER A 248 -12.19 -7.53 27.68
C SER A 248 -13.29 -7.83 26.64
N ALA A 249 -13.10 -7.44 25.38
CA ALA A 249 -14.09 -7.72 24.34
C ALA A 249 -14.16 -9.22 23.99
N ASP A 250 -15.37 -9.78 23.96
CA ASP A 250 -15.57 -11.17 23.57
C ASP A 250 -15.29 -11.38 22.07
N GLN A 251 -14.49 -12.39 21.77
CA GLN A 251 -14.25 -12.87 20.41
C GLN A 251 -14.28 -14.39 20.39
N TRP A 252 -14.95 -14.99 19.39
CA TRP A 252 -14.97 -16.45 19.24
C TRP A 252 -13.91 -16.99 18.29
N TYR A 253 -13.26 -16.12 17.52
CA TYR A 253 -12.36 -16.49 16.42
C TYR A 253 -11.12 -17.23 16.89
N LEU A 254 -10.43 -16.76 17.93
CA LEU A 254 -9.21 -17.38 18.43
C LEU A 254 -9.50 -18.77 19.02
N ARG A 255 -10.66 -18.95 19.65
CA ARG A 255 -11.16 -20.27 20.10
C ARG A 255 -11.40 -21.20 18.92
N TRP A 256 -12.07 -20.69 17.88
CA TRP A 256 -12.31 -21.45 16.66
C TRP A 256 -10.99 -21.86 15.99
N ALA A 257 -10.06 -20.93 15.80
CA ALA A 257 -8.77 -21.16 15.17
C ALA A 257 -7.93 -22.18 15.96
N ARG A 258 -7.92 -22.06 17.30
CA ARG A 258 -7.26 -23.03 18.20
C ARG A 258 -7.75 -24.46 17.94
N ILE A 259 -9.06 -24.66 17.85
CA ILE A 259 -9.66 -26.00 17.71
C ILE A 259 -9.53 -26.51 16.27
N TRP A 260 -9.91 -25.68 15.29
CA TRP A 260 -9.97 -26.08 13.88
C TRP A 260 -8.59 -26.38 13.31
N TRP A 261 -7.59 -25.54 13.63
CA TRP A 261 -6.23 -25.67 13.11
C TRP A 261 -5.23 -26.29 14.08
N GLY A 262 -5.55 -26.44 15.36
CA GLY A 262 -4.67 -27.08 16.36
C GLY A 262 -5.00 -28.55 16.60
N GLU A 263 -4.08 -29.31 17.21
CA GLU A 263 -4.31 -30.70 17.64
C GLU A 263 -4.21 -30.81 19.16
N ALA A 264 -5.06 -31.61 19.80
CA ALA A 264 -5.03 -31.78 21.26
C ALA A 264 -3.82 -32.62 21.72
N PRO A 265 -3.12 -32.24 22.81
CA PRO A 265 -3.29 -31.01 23.59
C PRO A 265 -2.81 -29.80 22.79
N TYR A 266 -3.65 -28.76 22.68
CA TYR A 266 -3.40 -27.59 21.85
C TYR A 266 -2.06 -26.95 22.27
N PRO A 267 -0.98 -27.06 21.47
CA PRO A 267 0.39 -26.86 21.95
C PRO A 267 0.70 -25.43 22.41
N ASN A 268 -0.13 -24.47 21.99
CA ASN A 268 0.01 -23.04 22.24
C ASN A 268 -1.34 -22.47 22.75
N ASP A 269 -1.77 -22.95 23.92
CA ASP A 269 -2.99 -22.48 24.58
C ASP A 269 -2.73 -21.12 25.26
N PHE A 270 -2.50 -20.09 24.43
CA PHE A 270 -2.37 -18.73 24.93
C PHE A 270 -3.63 -18.37 25.71
N GLU A 271 -3.45 -17.80 26.90
CA GLU A 271 -4.59 -17.55 27.79
C GLU A 271 -5.64 -16.64 27.12
N HIS A 272 -5.23 -15.68 26.28
CA HIS A 272 -6.14 -14.80 25.54
C HIS A 272 -7.04 -15.53 24.51
N CYS A 273 -6.70 -16.77 24.14
CA CYS A 273 -7.57 -17.61 23.31
C CYS A 273 -8.74 -18.21 24.10
N THR A 274 -8.70 -18.22 25.44
CA THR A 274 -9.73 -18.84 26.30
C THR A 274 -10.32 -17.90 27.33
N LYS A 275 -9.60 -16.84 27.69
CA LYS A 275 -9.94 -15.89 28.75
C LYS A 275 -9.87 -14.47 28.23
N ASP A 276 -10.91 -13.70 28.53
CA ASP A 276 -10.88 -12.24 28.47
C ASP A 276 -10.12 -11.64 29.67
N LEU A 277 -10.11 -10.31 29.74
CA LEU A 277 -9.35 -9.56 30.73
C LEU A 277 -9.85 -9.79 32.16
N GLU A 278 -11.15 -9.80 32.38
CA GLU A 278 -11.78 -9.97 33.69
C GLU A 278 -11.60 -11.38 34.23
N ASP A 279 -11.67 -12.41 33.38
CA ASP A 279 -11.28 -13.78 33.71
C ASP A 279 -9.85 -13.80 34.26
N LYS A 280 -8.92 -13.18 33.53
CA LYS A 280 -7.51 -13.14 33.92
C LYS A 280 -7.31 -12.38 35.22
N VAL A 281 -7.92 -11.21 35.36
CA VAL A 281 -7.78 -10.35 36.55
C VAL A 281 -8.35 -11.04 37.80
N SER A 282 -9.39 -11.85 37.67
CA SER A 282 -10.00 -12.59 38.79
C SER A 282 -9.03 -13.57 39.48
N GLU A 283 -7.99 -14.00 38.78
CA GLU A 283 -6.96 -14.93 39.25
C GLU A 283 -5.75 -14.25 39.90
N LEU A 284 -5.64 -12.93 39.80
CA LEU A 284 -4.43 -12.17 40.14
C LEU A 284 -4.61 -11.28 41.38
N ASP A 285 -3.54 -11.14 42.17
CA ASP A 285 -3.44 -10.10 43.20
C ASP A 285 -2.65 -8.90 42.66
N LEU A 286 -3.39 -7.94 42.06
CA LEU A 286 -2.83 -6.72 41.46
C LEU A 286 -2.21 -5.76 42.47
N SER A 287 -2.33 -6.02 43.79
CA SER A 287 -1.60 -5.26 44.81
C SER A 287 -0.12 -5.65 44.91
N THR A 288 0.27 -6.76 44.28
CA THR A 288 1.64 -7.29 44.29
C THR A 288 2.35 -7.07 42.95
N THR A 289 3.68 -6.96 42.95
CA THR A 289 4.47 -6.89 41.71
C THR A 289 4.24 -8.11 40.82
N GLY A 290 4.17 -9.32 41.41
CA GLY A 290 3.94 -10.54 40.64
C GLY A 290 2.59 -10.58 39.93
N GLY A 291 1.52 -10.06 40.55
CA GLY A 291 0.22 -9.94 39.90
C GLY A 291 0.24 -8.93 38.74
N LYS A 292 0.90 -7.79 38.91
CA LYS A 292 1.07 -6.78 37.85
C LYS A 292 1.91 -7.28 36.68
N ASP A 293 3.00 -8.00 36.97
CA ASP A 293 3.84 -8.62 35.96
C ASP A 293 3.05 -9.67 35.16
N ALA A 294 2.27 -10.52 35.83
CA ALA A 294 1.44 -11.54 35.17
C ALA A 294 0.34 -10.93 34.27
N LEU A 295 -0.29 -9.83 34.71
CA LEU A 295 -1.22 -9.08 33.86
C LEU A 295 -0.50 -8.48 32.64
N SER A 296 0.67 -7.87 32.85
CA SER A 296 1.44 -7.23 31.78
C SER A 296 1.94 -8.24 30.76
N THR A 297 2.31 -9.46 31.17
CA THR A 297 2.63 -10.57 30.27
C THR A 297 1.41 -10.99 29.45
N TYR A 298 0.24 -11.18 30.09
CA TYR A 298 -0.98 -11.53 29.36
C TYR A 298 -1.34 -10.49 28.28
N LEU A 299 -1.27 -9.21 28.63
CA LEU A 299 -1.53 -8.12 27.68
C LEU A 299 -0.46 -8.04 26.58
N GLY A 300 0.82 -8.20 26.94
CA GLY A 300 1.93 -8.25 26.01
C GLY A 300 1.77 -9.37 24.98
N ASP A 301 1.40 -10.57 25.43
CA ASP A 301 1.12 -11.72 24.56
C ASP A 301 -0.06 -11.43 23.60
N TYR A 302 -1.12 -10.77 24.08
CA TYR A 302 -2.28 -10.41 23.26
C TYR A 302 -1.93 -9.33 22.22
N MET A 303 -1.05 -8.39 22.58
CA MET A 303 -0.56 -7.31 21.70
C MET A 303 0.53 -7.76 20.71
N TYR A 304 1.15 -8.93 20.94
CA TYR A 304 2.32 -9.35 20.18
C TYR A 304 2.02 -9.51 18.70
N ASP A 305 0.86 -10.05 18.33
CA ASP A 305 0.55 -10.36 16.92
C ASP A 305 0.38 -9.10 16.08
N PRO A 306 -0.47 -8.13 16.47
CA PRO A 306 -0.62 -6.92 15.68
C PRO A 306 0.70 -6.13 15.57
N ILE A 307 1.56 -6.16 16.60
CA ILE A 307 2.87 -5.49 16.53
C ILE A 307 3.83 -6.25 15.60
N SER A 308 3.97 -7.56 15.78
CA SER A 308 5.02 -8.35 15.14
C SER A 308 4.70 -8.82 13.72
N TYR A 309 3.41 -8.88 13.38
CA TYR A 309 2.94 -9.47 12.12
C TYR A 309 2.12 -8.51 11.26
N LEU A 310 1.43 -7.53 11.86
CA LEU A 310 0.67 -6.52 11.13
C LEU A 310 1.47 -5.22 10.95
N MET A 311 1.97 -4.62 12.03
CA MET A 311 2.72 -3.35 11.98
C MET A 311 4.15 -3.50 11.44
N PHE A 312 4.85 -4.57 11.84
CA PHE A 312 6.26 -4.84 11.48
C PHE A 312 6.49 -6.29 11.10
N ALA A 313 5.82 -6.71 10.02
CA ALA A 313 5.78 -8.10 9.60
C ALA A 313 7.17 -8.73 9.42
N HIS A 314 7.35 -9.93 9.97
CA HIS A 314 8.63 -10.67 9.96
C HIS A 314 8.83 -11.55 8.72
N GLU A 315 7.73 -12.02 8.12
CA GLU A 315 7.72 -13.03 7.04
C GLU A 315 7.57 -12.46 5.63
N HIS A 316 7.56 -11.13 5.51
CA HIS A 316 7.34 -10.47 4.22
C HIS A 316 8.66 -10.27 3.49
N GLN A 317 8.66 -10.54 2.19
CA GLN A 317 9.75 -10.13 1.33
C GLN A 317 9.54 -8.67 0.94
N PRO A 318 10.59 -7.84 0.89
CA PRO A 318 10.49 -6.51 0.30
C PRO A 318 9.89 -6.61 -1.09
N THR A 319 8.91 -5.77 -1.39
CA THR A 319 8.27 -5.74 -2.70
C THR A 319 9.29 -5.38 -3.76
N VAL A 320 9.34 -6.15 -4.85
CA VAL A 320 10.27 -5.89 -5.96
C VAL A 320 10.06 -4.48 -6.53
N ARG A 321 11.16 -3.76 -6.76
CA ARG A 321 11.13 -2.50 -7.51
C ARG A 321 10.78 -2.78 -8.98
N ALA A 322 9.64 -2.31 -9.42
CA ALA A 322 9.14 -2.40 -10.80
C ALA A 322 8.57 -1.06 -11.28
N THR A 323 8.35 -0.91 -12.58
CA THR A 323 7.70 0.27 -13.20
C THR A 323 6.25 -0.01 -13.59
N SER A 324 5.89 -1.28 -13.73
CA SER A 324 4.52 -1.72 -14.07
C SER A 324 4.17 -3.03 -13.35
N GLY A 325 2.89 -3.40 -13.38
CA GLY A 325 2.38 -4.65 -12.84
C GLY A 325 1.33 -5.29 -13.76
N LEU A 326 1.28 -6.62 -13.79
CA LEU A 326 0.29 -7.42 -14.49
C LEU A 326 -0.32 -8.47 -13.56
N LEU A 327 -1.64 -8.45 -13.40
CA LEU A 327 -2.42 -9.58 -12.88
C LEU A 327 -3.21 -10.22 -14.03
N ARG A 328 -2.83 -11.43 -14.41
CA ARG A 328 -3.53 -12.23 -15.42
C ARG A 328 -4.32 -13.35 -14.74
N GLY A 329 -5.64 -13.24 -14.70
CA GLY A 329 -6.54 -14.21 -14.08
C GLY A 329 -7.29 -15.08 -15.09
N LEU A 330 -7.38 -16.39 -14.83
CA LEU A 330 -8.22 -17.33 -15.58
C LEU A 330 -9.23 -17.97 -14.63
N VAL A 331 -10.52 -17.88 -14.94
CA VAL A 331 -11.62 -18.49 -14.17
C VAL A 331 -12.22 -19.64 -14.97
N PHE A 332 -12.03 -20.86 -14.51
CA PHE A 332 -12.51 -22.08 -15.15
C PHE A 332 -13.83 -22.56 -14.56
N GLY A 333 -14.87 -22.60 -15.40
CA GLY A 333 -16.06 -23.40 -15.14
C GLY A 333 -15.78 -24.86 -15.48
N MET A 334 -15.91 -25.76 -14.50
CA MET A 334 -15.58 -27.18 -14.64
C MET A 334 -16.77 -28.06 -15.06
N ASP A 335 -18.00 -27.65 -14.71
CA ASP A 335 -19.22 -28.44 -14.89
C ASP A 335 -20.18 -27.78 -15.88
N VAL A 336 -19.65 -27.18 -16.96
CA VAL A 336 -20.44 -26.41 -17.94
C VAL A 336 -21.48 -27.29 -18.63
N SER A 337 -21.07 -28.48 -19.07
CA SER A 337 -21.97 -29.49 -19.63
C SER A 337 -23.08 -29.95 -18.66
N SER A 338 -22.86 -29.76 -17.35
CA SER A 338 -23.78 -30.10 -16.26
C SER A 338 -24.52 -28.88 -15.66
N GLY A 339 -24.52 -27.76 -16.39
CA GLY A 339 -25.35 -26.59 -16.12
C GLY A 339 -24.66 -25.40 -15.46
N VAL A 340 -23.34 -25.43 -15.24
CA VAL A 340 -22.57 -24.27 -14.75
C VAL A 340 -22.16 -23.39 -15.93
N SER A 341 -23.00 -22.45 -16.36
CA SER A 341 -22.65 -21.60 -17.50
C SER A 341 -21.50 -20.63 -17.18
N ILE A 342 -20.67 -20.32 -18.16
CA ILE A 342 -19.61 -19.32 -18.01
C ILE A 342 -20.20 -17.93 -17.72
N GLU A 343 -21.31 -17.59 -18.36
CA GLU A 343 -22.04 -16.33 -18.14
C GLU A 343 -22.48 -16.19 -16.68
N SER A 344 -22.92 -17.28 -16.04
CA SER A 344 -23.28 -17.25 -14.61
C SER A 344 -22.09 -17.03 -13.68
N LEU A 345 -20.85 -17.15 -14.15
CA LEU A 345 -19.66 -16.95 -13.33
C LEU A 345 -19.06 -15.55 -13.43
N GLN A 346 -19.48 -14.73 -14.40
CA GLN A 346 -18.83 -13.44 -14.68
C GLN A 346 -18.87 -12.44 -13.52
N TRP A 347 -19.76 -12.63 -12.54
CA TRP A 347 -19.86 -11.77 -11.38
C TRP A 347 -18.89 -12.15 -10.26
N VAL A 348 -18.29 -13.36 -10.27
CA VAL A 348 -17.55 -13.88 -9.11
C VAL A 348 -16.25 -13.13 -8.83
N THR A 349 -15.75 -12.36 -9.80
CA THR A 349 -14.59 -11.48 -9.66
C THR A 349 -14.63 -10.42 -10.73
N ASP A 350 -14.03 -9.27 -10.46
CA ASP A 350 -14.01 -8.12 -11.35
C ASP A 350 -12.60 -7.55 -11.49
N ALA A 351 -12.18 -7.31 -12.74
CA ALA A 351 -10.84 -6.83 -13.05
C ALA A 351 -10.60 -5.39 -12.55
N GLU A 352 -11.63 -4.54 -12.56
CA GLU A 352 -11.52 -3.17 -12.08
C GLU A 352 -11.40 -3.12 -10.55
N ILE A 353 -12.14 -3.98 -9.84
CA ILE A 353 -12.00 -4.14 -8.37
C ILE A 353 -10.57 -4.57 -8.03
N GLN A 354 -10.05 -5.62 -8.67
CA GLN A 354 -8.67 -6.08 -8.44
C GLN A 354 -7.65 -4.99 -8.77
N LYS A 355 -7.81 -4.30 -9.90
CA LYS A 355 -6.92 -3.20 -10.30
C LYS A 355 -6.94 -2.06 -9.28
N ALA A 356 -8.12 -1.67 -8.79
CA ALA A 356 -8.25 -0.60 -7.81
C ALA A 356 -7.49 -0.92 -6.52
N HIS A 357 -7.60 -2.14 -6.01
CA HIS A 357 -6.87 -2.56 -4.80
C HIS A 357 -5.35 -2.65 -5.00
N LEU A 358 -4.90 -3.14 -6.16
CA LEU A 358 -3.46 -3.17 -6.47
C LEU A 358 -2.87 -1.77 -6.64
N ALA A 359 -3.63 -0.85 -7.25
CA ALA A 359 -3.25 0.55 -7.38
C ALA A 359 -3.27 1.30 -6.03
N GLU A 360 -4.11 0.88 -5.08
CA GLU A 360 -4.07 1.37 -3.70
C GLU A 360 -2.81 0.88 -2.98
N LEU A 361 -2.45 -0.39 -3.15
CA LEU A 361 -1.27 -1.01 -2.53
C LEU A 361 0.05 -0.41 -3.04
N LEU A 362 0.19 -0.34 -4.37
CA LEU A 362 1.38 0.15 -5.08
C LEU A 362 0.99 1.22 -6.10
N PRO A 363 0.77 2.46 -5.65
CA PRO A 363 0.34 3.56 -6.51
C PRO A 363 1.44 4.09 -7.43
N PHE A 364 2.68 3.61 -7.28
CA PHE A 364 3.84 4.07 -8.05
C PHE A 364 3.98 3.42 -9.42
N ILE A 365 3.24 2.35 -9.68
CA ILE A 365 3.37 1.55 -10.90
C ILE A 365 2.04 1.46 -11.62
N ASP A 366 2.10 1.33 -12.95
CA ASP A 366 0.89 1.13 -13.75
C ASP A 366 0.47 -0.34 -13.74
N TRP A 367 -0.77 -0.59 -13.32
CA TRP A 367 -1.35 -1.93 -13.22
C TRP A 367 -2.24 -2.25 -14.42
N THR A 368 -1.92 -3.37 -15.07
CA THR A 368 -2.80 -4.04 -16.02
C THR A 368 -3.42 -5.25 -15.34
N VAL A 369 -4.75 -5.38 -15.41
CA VAL A 369 -5.47 -6.55 -14.88
C VAL A 369 -6.36 -7.11 -15.98
N GLU A 370 -6.22 -8.41 -16.23
CA GLU A 370 -6.97 -9.10 -17.27
C GLU A 370 -7.56 -10.39 -16.70
N ILE A 371 -8.89 -10.52 -16.70
CA ILE A 371 -9.58 -11.72 -16.21
C ILE A 371 -10.39 -12.35 -17.33
N ASP A 372 -10.11 -13.62 -17.63
CA ASP A 372 -10.87 -14.41 -18.59
C ASP A 372 -11.71 -15.47 -17.89
N PHE A 373 -12.91 -15.72 -18.43
CA PHE A 373 -13.79 -16.79 -18.00
C PHE A 373 -13.87 -17.87 -19.07
N LEU A 374 -13.49 -19.10 -18.74
CA LEU A 374 -13.22 -20.17 -19.68
C LEU A 374 -13.96 -21.47 -19.29
N ASN A 375 -14.38 -22.23 -20.30
CA ASN A 375 -14.84 -23.60 -20.12
C ASN A 375 -13.63 -24.54 -20.15
N ILE A 376 -13.38 -25.30 -19.06
CA ILE A 376 -12.21 -26.18 -19.02
C ILE A 376 -12.30 -27.31 -20.05
N GLU A 377 -13.50 -27.77 -20.41
CA GLU A 377 -13.71 -28.84 -21.38
C GLU A 377 -13.24 -28.45 -22.80
N GLU A 378 -13.04 -27.16 -23.04
CA GLU A 378 -12.50 -26.61 -24.30
C GLU A 378 -10.98 -26.38 -24.25
N GLN A 379 -10.35 -26.64 -23.10
CA GLN A 379 -8.95 -26.36 -22.82
C GLN A 379 -8.23 -27.66 -22.39
N ALA A 380 -7.92 -28.51 -23.37
CA ALA A 380 -7.43 -29.89 -23.14
C ALA A 380 -6.19 -29.98 -22.23
N ASP A 381 -5.25 -29.03 -22.32
CA ASP A 381 -4.04 -29.02 -21.48
C ASP A 381 -4.40 -28.73 -20.01
N TRP A 382 -5.30 -27.78 -19.78
CA TRP A 382 -5.82 -27.44 -18.44
C TRP A 382 -6.60 -28.60 -17.84
N GLU A 383 -7.50 -29.22 -18.61
CA GLU A 383 -8.27 -30.38 -18.17
C GLU A 383 -7.34 -31.54 -17.77
N THR A 384 -6.30 -31.80 -18.57
CA THR A 384 -5.32 -32.84 -18.30
C THR A 384 -4.54 -32.57 -17.02
N VAL A 385 -4.04 -31.33 -16.83
CA VAL A 385 -3.31 -30.96 -15.60
C VAL A 385 -4.23 -31.07 -14.39
N PHE A 386 -5.47 -30.58 -14.46
CA PHE A 386 -6.42 -30.67 -13.35
C PHE A 386 -6.64 -32.12 -12.89
N TRP A 387 -7.01 -33.01 -13.80
CA TRP A 387 -7.31 -34.40 -13.46
C TRP A 387 -6.07 -35.27 -13.17
N SER A 388 -4.86 -34.77 -13.43
CA SER A 388 -3.63 -35.43 -13.00
C SER A 388 -3.38 -35.31 -11.48
N TYR A 389 -4.01 -34.32 -10.84
CA TYR A 389 -3.84 -34.00 -9.42
C TYR A 389 -5.17 -33.91 -8.66
N ALA A 390 -6.24 -34.46 -9.24
CA ALA A 390 -7.55 -34.50 -8.63
C ALA A 390 -8.18 -35.88 -8.83
N GLU A 391 -8.93 -36.36 -7.84
CA GLU A 391 -9.71 -37.58 -7.93
C GLU A 391 -11.11 -37.41 -7.33
N VAL A 392 -12.02 -38.32 -7.65
CA VAL A 392 -13.39 -38.30 -7.10
C VAL A 392 -13.52 -39.40 -6.06
N VAL A 393 -13.74 -38.99 -4.80
CA VAL A 393 -13.92 -39.88 -3.65
C VAL A 393 -15.30 -39.60 -3.07
N ASP A 394 -16.15 -40.63 -2.99
CA ASP A 394 -17.51 -40.54 -2.46
C ASP A 394 -18.38 -39.39 -3.04
N GLY A 395 -18.12 -39.03 -4.29
CA GLY A 395 -18.85 -37.97 -5.01
C GLY A 395 -18.29 -36.56 -4.81
N VAL A 396 -17.22 -36.40 -4.03
CA VAL A 396 -16.46 -35.16 -3.87
C VAL A 396 -15.20 -35.22 -4.72
N THR A 397 -14.91 -34.15 -5.45
CA THR A 397 -13.63 -33.97 -6.15
C THR A 397 -12.60 -33.46 -5.16
N GLN A 398 -11.62 -34.29 -4.86
CA GLN A 398 -10.51 -33.99 -3.96
C GLN A 398 -9.30 -33.60 -4.80
N VAL A 399 -8.76 -32.43 -4.52
CA VAL A 399 -7.59 -31.87 -5.23
C VAL A 399 -6.37 -31.91 -4.32
N ASP A 400 -5.24 -32.40 -4.82
CA ASP A 400 -3.92 -32.16 -4.21
C ASP A 400 -3.43 -30.76 -4.59
N GLY A 401 -3.68 -29.80 -3.69
CA GLY A 401 -3.45 -28.38 -3.96
C GLY A 401 -1.98 -28.05 -4.22
N TYR A 402 -1.05 -28.63 -3.46
CA TYR A 402 0.38 -28.36 -3.66
C TYR A 402 0.86 -28.91 -5.00
N SER A 403 0.56 -30.18 -5.29
CA SER A 403 1.00 -30.80 -6.54
C SER A 403 0.42 -30.08 -7.76
N GLN A 404 -0.85 -29.70 -7.70
CA GLN A 404 -1.48 -28.96 -8.80
C GLN A 404 -0.93 -27.53 -8.93
N PHE A 405 -0.70 -26.81 -7.82
CA PHE A 405 -0.11 -25.46 -7.86
C PHE A 405 1.26 -25.46 -8.56
N TYR A 406 2.15 -26.39 -8.21
CA TYR A 406 3.46 -26.49 -8.84
C TYR A 406 3.37 -26.95 -10.31
N ALA A 407 2.47 -27.88 -10.63
CA ALA A 407 2.27 -28.31 -12.02
C ALA A 407 1.79 -27.18 -12.93
N ILE A 408 0.86 -26.35 -12.47
CA ILE A 408 0.42 -25.16 -13.23
C ILE A 408 1.60 -24.22 -13.47
N ARG A 409 2.40 -23.95 -12.43
CA ARG A 409 3.59 -23.09 -12.52
C ARG A 409 4.59 -23.59 -13.55
N GLU A 410 4.88 -24.88 -13.54
CA GLU A 410 5.95 -25.47 -14.36
C GLU A 410 5.53 -25.75 -15.82
N ILE A 411 4.22 -25.97 -16.07
CA ILE A 411 3.74 -26.48 -17.36
C ILE A 411 2.95 -25.41 -18.13
N LEU A 412 2.13 -24.62 -17.43
CA LEU A 412 1.10 -23.79 -18.06
C LEU A 412 1.36 -22.28 -17.95
N ARG A 413 1.96 -21.82 -16.84
CA ARG A 413 2.14 -20.38 -16.51
C ARG A 413 2.84 -19.58 -17.62
N ASP A 414 3.93 -20.11 -18.17
CA ASP A 414 4.75 -19.42 -19.18
C ASP A 414 4.01 -19.16 -20.51
N ASN A 415 2.83 -19.76 -20.72
CA ASN A 415 1.99 -19.45 -21.88
C ASN A 415 1.20 -18.15 -21.73
N TYR A 416 1.11 -17.61 -20.51
CA TYR A 416 0.23 -16.48 -20.17
C TYR A 416 0.99 -15.26 -19.64
N ILE A 417 2.12 -15.48 -18.97
CA ILE A 417 2.99 -14.42 -18.46
C ILE A 417 4.45 -14.73 -18.78
N THR A 418 5.33 -13.73 -18.69
CA THR A 418 6.74 -13.86 -19.05
C THR A 418 7.54 -13.09 -18.03
N ASP A 419 8.27 -13.77 -17.14
CA ASP A 419 8.95 -13.12 -16.02
C ASP A 419 9.90 -11.99 -16.49
N LEU A 420 9.43 -10.74 -16.42
CA LEU A 420 10.20 -9.53 -16.72
C LEU A 420 10.78 -8.95 -15.43
N THR A 421 12.02 -8.46 -15.49
CA THR A 421 12.73 -7.95 -14.31
C THR A 421 12.22 -6.59 -13.81
N ASP A 422 11.52 -5.84 -14.64
CA ASP A 422 11.01 -4.49 -14.38
C ASP A 422 9.48 -4.44 -14.20
N ARG A 423 8.82 -5.61 -14.13
CA ARG A 423 7.37 -5.75 -13.98
C ARG A 423 7.00 -6.74 -12.88
N VAL A 424 6.05 -6.38 -12.03
CA VAL A 424 5.42 -7.33 -11.09
C VAL A 424 4.45 -8.20 -11.88
N GLU A 425 4.64 -9.52 -11.86
CA GLU A 425 3.77 -10.45 -12.58
C GLU A 425 3.11 -11.47 -11.67
N VAL A 426 1.78 -11.49 -11.72
CA VAL A 426 0.95 -12.45 -10.99
C VAL A 426 0.04 -13.18 -11.96
N PHE A 427 0.17 -14.50 -12.00
CA PHE A 427 -0.71 -15.38 -12.76
C PHE A 427 -1.72 -16.06 -11.81
N GLY A 428 -3.01 -15.82 -12.03
CA GLY A 428 -4.08 -16.35 -11.20
C GLY A 428 -4.95 -17.36 -11.94
N VAL A 429 -5.34 -18.42 -11.22
CA VAL A 429 -6.24 -19.45 -11.74
C VAL A 429 -7.31 -19.76 -10.70
N VAL A 430 -8.57 -19.79 -11.12
CA VAL A 430 -9.70 -20.17 -10.27
C VAL A 430 -10.40 -21.37 -10.90
N PHE A 431 -10.54 -22.46 -10.15
CA PHE A 431 -11.37 -23.60 -10.54
C PHE A 431 -12.71 -23.54 -9.80
N ILE A 432 -13.80 -23.64 -10.56
CA ILE A 432 -15.16 -23.65 -10.02
C ILE A 432 -15.86 -24.93 -10.46
N LYS A 433 -16.11 -25.80 -9.48
CA LYS A 433 -16.70 -27.13 -9.66
C LYS A 433 -17.70 -27.43 -8.55
N LYS A 434 -18.76 -28.18 -8.85
CA LYS A 434 -19.66 -28.72 -7.81
C LYS A 434 -18.94 -29.77 -6.96
N MET A 435 -19.20 -29.77 -5.66
CA MET A 435 -18.67 -30.77 -4.72
C MET A 435 -17.14 -30.91 -4.83
N MET A 436 -16.40 -29.82 -4.65
CA MET A 436 -14.94 -29.80 -4.75
C MET A 436 -14.30 -29.27 -3.48
N GLU A 437 -13.19 -29.90 -3.09
CA GLU A 437 -12.33 -29.47 -1.99
C GLU A 437 -10.86 -29.62 -2.37
N MET A 438 -10.03 -28.76 -1.80
CA MET A 438 -8.57 -28.82 -1.97
C MET A 438 -7.91 -29.18 -0.65
N TYR A 439 -7.02 -30.17 -0.70
CA TYR A 439 -6.16 -30.55 0.40
C TYR A 439 -4.74 -30.03 0.18
N ALA A 440 -4.20 -29.35 1.18
CA ALA A 440 -2.80 -28.94 1.24
C ALA A 440 -2.30 -29.07 2.68
N GLY A 441 -1.08 -29.59 2.86
CA GLY A 441 -0.48 -29.70 4.20
C GLY A 441 -1.28 -30.55 5.19
N GLY A 442 -2.10 -31.49 4.71
CA GLY A 442 -2.97 -32.34 5.53
C GLY A 442 -4.25 -31.65 6.03
N ARG A 443 -4.61 -30.49 5.48
CA ARG A 443 -5.83 -29.73 5.82
C ARG A 443 -6.55 -29.30 4.55
N THR A 444 -7.81 -28.91 4.70
CA THR A 444 -8.58 -28.34 3.59
C THR A 444 -8.35 -26.83 3.52
N PHE A 445 -8.16 -26.29 2.31
CA PHE A 445 -7.97 -24.86 2.06
C PHE A 445 -8.78 -24.42 0.83
N THR A 446 -8.86 -23.11 0.56
CA THR A 446 -9.57 -22.56 -0.62
C THR A 446 -8.63 -21.98 -1.67
N GLY A 447 -7.43 -21.54 -1.28
CA GLY A 447 -6.46 -20.95 -2.19
C GLY A 447 -5.04 -21.23 -1.76
N LEU A 448 -4.12 -21.05 -2.70
CA LEU A 448 -2.68 -21.02 -2.50
C LEU A 448 -2.10 -19.86 -3.32
N GLY A 449 -1.17 -19.12 -2.71
CA GLY A 449 -0.49 -17.97 -3.31
C GLY A 449 1.00 -17.96 -2.99
N GLY A 450 1.76 -17.24 -3.81
CA GLY A 450 3.20 -17.04 -3.63
C GLY A 450 3.98 -17.21 -4.92
N GLY A 451 5.13 -16.55 -5.05
CA GLY A 451 6.03 -16.65 -6.22
C GLY A 451 5.38 -16.23 -7.54
N GLY A 452 4.62 -15.15 -7.55
CA GLY A 452 3.95 -14.66 -8.77
C GLY A 452 2.84 -15.57 -9.31
N GLN A 453 2.25 -16.44 -8.48
CA GLN A 453 1.11 -17.27 -8.87
C GLN A 453 0.06 -17.35 -7.75
N THR A 454 -1.21 -17.46 -8.15
CA THR A 454 -2.34 -17.77 -7.27
C THR A 454 -3.18 -18.89 -7.88
N VAL A 455 -3.66 -19.82 -7.07
CA VAL A 455 -4.61 -20.86 -7.51
C VAL A 455 -5.69 -21.04 -6.46
N ILE A 456 -6.95 -20.93 -6.88
CA ILE A 456 -8.13 -20.99 -6.01
C ILE A 456 -9.02 -22.15 -6.43
N TRP A 457 -9.44 -22.95 -5.45
CA TRP A 457 -10.41 -24.02 -5.59
C TRP A 457 -11.59 -23.76 -4.68
N LYS A 458 -12.70 -23.31 -5.26
CA LYS A 458 -13.92 -23.04 -4.51
C LYS A 458 -15.08 -23.77 -5.15
N SER A 459 -15.81 -24.52 -4.34
CA SER A 459 -16.98 -25.26 -4.81
C SER A 459 -18.09 -24.31 -5.26
N TRP A 460 -18.85 -24.70 -6.28
CA TRP A 460 -19.97 -23.92 -6.82
C TRP A 460 -20.97 -23.50 -5.73
N GLU A 461 -21.26 -24.41 -4.80
CA GLU A 461 -22.20 -24.22 -3.69
C GLU A 461 -21.78 -23.10 -2.72
N ARG A 462 -20.49 -22.73 -2.71
CA ARG A 462 -19.97 -21.62 -1.90
C ARG A 462 -20.13 -20.25 -2.57
N TYR A 463 -20.51 -20.21 -3.85
CA TYR A 463 -20.78 -18.95 -4.56
C TYR A 463 -22.24 -18.52 -4.48
N TYR A 464 -23.15 -19.45 -4.24
CA TYR A 464 -24.60 -19.20 -4.28
C TYR A 464 -25.26 -19.51 -2.93
N GLN A 465 -26.44 -18.94 -2.74
CA GLN A 465 -27.37 -19.34 -1.68
C GLN A 465 -27.95 -20.75 -1.98
N GLU A 466 -28.74 -21.31 -1.06
CA GLU A 466 -29.37 -22.63 -1.21
C GLU A 466 -30.19 -22.81 -2.50
N ASP A 467 -30.74 -21.70 -3.02
CA ASP A 467 -31.52 -21.72 -4.27
C ASP A 467 -30.66 -22.04 -5.51
N GLY A 468 -29.33 -22.04 -5.36
CA GLY A 468 -28.35 -22.38 -6.38
C GLY A 468 -28.21 -21.32 -7.47
N VAL A 469 -28.82 -20.14 -7.32
CA VAL A 469 -28.87 -19.10 -8.36
C VAL A 469 -28.65 -17.68 -7.82
N THR A 470 -28.94 -17.42 -6.56
CA THR A 470 -28.71 -16.11 -5.93
C THR A 470 -27.25 -16.03 -5.47
N PRO A 471 -26.47 -15.05 -5.95
CA PRO A 471 -25.09 -14.84 -5.50
C PRO A 471 -25.00 -14.67 -3.98
N LYS A 472 -23.99 -15.29 -3.39
CA LYS A 472 -23.66 -15.23 -1.96
C LYS A 472 -22.30 -14.61 -1.70
N SER A 473 -21.27 -15.10 -2.39
CA SER A 473 -19.91 -14.59 -2.24
C SER A 473 -19.04 -14.94 -3.45
N GLY A 474 -18.35 -13.93 -3.98
CA GLY A 474 -17.38 -14.12 -5.05
C GLY A 474 -16.01 -14.56 -4.53
N ILE A 475 -14.95 -14.20 -5.24
CA ILE A 475 -13.57 -14.52 -4.90
C ILE A 475 -12.64 -13.31 -4.90
N SER A 476 -13.13 -12.08 -5.11
CA SER A 476 -12.21 -10.94 -5.23
C SER A 476 -11.35 -10.72 -3.99
N SER A 477 -11.90 -10.92 -2.79
CA SER A 477 -11.13 -10.84 -1.54
C SER A 477 -10.08 -11.95 -1.42
N ILE A 478 -10.44 -13.19 -1.78
CA ILE A 478 -9.53 -14.34 -1.78
C ILE A 478 -8.43 -14.13 -2.83
N GLN A 479 -8.78 -13.67 -4.04
CA GLN A 479 -7.84 -13.37 -5.10
C GLN A 479 -6.87 -12.27 -4.68
N LEU A 480 -7.35 -11.23 -3.99
CA LEU A 480 -6.50 -10.17 -3.45
C LEU A 480 -5.53 -10.73 -2.40
N HIS A 481 -6.01 -11.52 -1.44
CA HIS A 481 -5.19 -12.20 -0.43
C HIS A 481 -4.07 -13.03 -1.06
N GLU A 482 -4.41 -13.92 -2.00
CA GLU A 482 -3.40 -14.76 -2.66
C GLU A 482 -2.45 -13.93 -3.54
N THR A 483 -2.95 -12.85 -4.17
CA THR A 483 -2.12 -11.92 -4.95
C THR A 483 -1.12 -11.20 -4.06
N MET A 484 -1.52 -10.83 -2.85
CA MET A 484 -0.63 -10.22 -1.85
C MET A 484 0.49 -11.16 -1.44
N HIS A 485 0.21 -12.46 -1.24
CA HIS A 485 1.27 -13.48 -1.13
C HIS A 485 2.17 -13.54 -2.36
N ALA A 486 1.58 -13.46 -3.56
CA ALA A 486 2.33 -13.51 -4.81
C ALA A 486 3.31 -12.33 -4.97
N VAL A 487 3.02 -11.16 -4.38
CA VAL A 487 3.89 -9.96 -4.37
C VAL A 487 4.74 -9.82 -3.11
N GLY A 488 4.77 -10.83 -2.24
CA GLY A 488 5.72 -10.92 -1.12
C GLY A 488 5.17 -10.58 0.27
N ILE A 489 3.86 -10.35 0.40
CA ILE A 489 3.21 -10.07 1.69
C ILE A 489 2.85 -11.41 2.35
N GLY A 490 3.31 -11.61 3.57
CA GLY A 490 2.93 -12.74 4.42
C GLY A 490 1.66 -12.47 5.20
N HIS A 491 1.23 -13.44 6.00
CA HIS A 491 0.05 -13.28 6.85
C HIS A 491 0.25 -12.22 7.95
N THR A 492 -0.87 -11.71 8.47
CA THR A 492 -0.94 -10.85 9.68
C THR A 492 -0.73 -11.63 10.98
N TRP A 493 -0.21 -12.85 10.87
CA TRP A 493 -0.11 -13.81 11.95
C TRP A 493 0.95 -14.89 11.66
N ASN A 494 1.25 -15.69 12.68
CA ASN A 494 1.99 -16.95 12.57
C ASN A 494 1.17 -18.06 13.23
N THR A 495 1.49 -19.33 12.98
CA THR A 495 0.76 -20.48 13.54
C THR A 495 0.46 -20.28 15.03
N TYR A 496 -0.82 -20.33 15.41
CA TYR A 496 -1.36 -20.12 16.77
C TYR A 496 -1.39 -18.68 17.30
N HIS A 497 -1.05 -17.72 16.46
CA HIS A 497 -1.22 -16.29 16.66
C HIS A 497 -2.27 -15.84 15.64
N TYR A 498 -3.27 -15.04 16.00
CA TYR A 498 -4.37 -14.67 15.08
C TYR A 498 -5.01 -13.32 15.41
N VAL A 499 -4.47 -12.58 16.38
CA VAL A 499 -5.07 -11.31 16.83
C VAL A 499 -4.96 -10.24 15.75
N GLY A 500 -3.90 -10.28 14.93
CA GLY A 500 -3.73 -9.40 13.77
C GLY A 500 -4.86 -9.51 12.72
N ASP A 501 -5.62 -10.60 12.70
CA ASP A 501 -6.73 -10.82 11.76
C ASP A 501 -7.95 -9.95 12.03
N PHE A 502 -8.01 -9.30 13.20
CA PHE A 502 -9.07 -8.33 13.49
C PHE A 502 -8.87 -6.99 12.77
N SER A 503 -7.82 -6.85 11.95
CA SER A 503 -7.59 -5.66 11.13
C SER A 503 -8.44 -5.65 9.86
N PHE A 504 -8.63 -4.45 9.30
CA PHE A 504 -9.22 -4.20 7.98
C PHE A 504 -8.23 -4.59 6.86
N SER A 505 -7.66 -5.79 6.93
CA SER A 505 -6.68 -6.32 5.97
C SER A 505 -7.25 -7.57 5.31
N PRO A 506 -6.98 -7.80 4.02
CA PRO A 506 -7.37 -9.04 3.35
C PRO A 506 -6.45 -10.20 3.74
N MET A 507 -5.34 -9.93 4.47
CA MET A 507 -4.34 -10.94 4.84
C MET A 507 -4.71 -11.79 6.06
N GLY A 508 -5.75 -11.39 6.79
CA GLY A 508 -6.34 -12.19 7.86
C GLY A 508 -7.30 -13.26 7.33
N TYR A 509 -7.62 -14.25 8.16
CA TYR A 509 -8.60 -15.29 7.81
C TYR A 509 -9.96 -15.12 8.48
N PHE A 510 -10.11 -14.14 9.36
CA PHE A 510 -11.34 -13.95 10.12
C PHE A 510 -12.48 -13.41 9.26
N SER A 511 -12.36 -12.18 8.79
CA SER A 511 -13.30 -11.50 7.90
C SER A 511 -12.63 -11.18 6.58
N MET A 512 -13.37 -11.36 5.49
CA MET A 512 -12.89 -10.97 4.17
C MET A 512 -13.14 -9.47 4.01
N HIS A 513 -12.10 -8.67 4.25
CA HIS A 513 -12.15 -7.23 3.96
C HIS A 513 -11.74 -6.96 2.51
N ASN A 514 -12.43 -6.00 1.88
CA ASN A 514 -12.14 -5.59 0.50
C ASN A 514 -11.46 -4.24 0.54
N GLY A 515 -10.14 -4.28 0.52
CA GLY A 515 -9.30 -3.12 0.67
C GLY A 515 -7.91 -3.57 1.05
N THR A 516 -6.97 -2.66 0.96
CA THR A 516 -5.64 -2.87 1.54
C THR A 516 -5.55 -2.02 2.79
N ALA A 517 -5.18 -2.63 3.92
CA ALA A 517 -5.04 -1.85 5.15
C ALA A 517 -3.89 -0.84 4.96
N THR A 518 -3.94 0.26 5.70
CA THR A 518 -2.80 1.18 5.84
C THR A 518 -1.53 0.44 6.25
N PHE A 519 -1.62 -0.61 7.08
CA PHE A 519 -0.49 -1.47 7.43
C PHE A 519 0.13 -2.16 6.21
N ASP A 520 -0.72 -2.76 5.35
CA ASP A 520 -0.29 -3.42 4.11
C ASP A 520 0.36 -2.41 3.16
N GLN A 521 -0.28 -1.24 2.99
CA GLN A 521 0.20 -0.15 2.15
C GLN A 521 1.55 0.39 2.65
N ASN A 522 1.66 0.70 3.94
CA ASN A 522 2.90 1.23 4.53
C ASN A 522 4.06 0.28 4.32
N TRP A 523 3.86 -1.01 4.59
CA TRP A 523 4.90 -2.02 4.45
C TRP A 523 5.43 -2.11 3.00
N VAL A 524 4.52 -2.23 2.05
CA VAL A 524 4.87 -2.39 0.63
C VAL A 524 5.47 -1.10 0.06
N GLN A 525 4.87 0.05 0.36
CA GLN A 525 5.32 1.34 -0.18
C GLN A 525 6.64 1.77 0.45
N SER A 526 6.83 1.59 1.76
CA SER A 526 8.07 1.97 2.44
C SER A 526 9.27 1.15 1.93
N THR A 527 9.11 -0.17 1.77
CA THR A 527 10.17 -1.04 1.27
C THR A 527 10.49 -0.82 -0.20
N TYR A 528 9.50 -0.48 -1.04
CA TYR A 528 9.72 -0.05 -2.42
C TYR A 528 10.57 1.23 -2.46
N LEU A 529 10.21 2.23 -1.64
CA LEU A 529 10.89 3.53 -1.59
C LEU A 529 12.30 3.44 -1.01
N ASP A 530 12.54 2.58 -0.01
CA ASP A 530 13.88 2.34 0.53
C ASP A 530 14.82 1.71 -0.52
N GLN A 531 14.31 0.79 -1.35
CA GLN A 531 15.06 0.24 -2.50
C GLN A 531 15.39 1.29 -3.53
N MET A 532 14.42 2.15 -3.87
CA MET A 532 14.63 3.25 -4.81
C MET A 532 15.67 4.24 -4.26
N GLN A 533 15.55 4.63 -3.00
CA GLN A 533 16.49 5.54 -2.34
C GLN A 533 17.90 4.93 -2.27
N GLY A 534 18.05 3.66 -1.89
CA GLY A 534 19.35 3.00 -1.77
C GLY A 534 20.17 3.09 -3.06
N ARG A 535 19.55 2.81 -4.21
CA ARG A 535 20.20 2.93 -5.53
C ARG A 535 20.54 4.38 -5.89
N ILE A 536 19.60 5.30 -5.69
CA ILE A 536 19.80 6.71 -6.05
C ILE A 536 20.94 7.31 -5.22
N VAL A 537 21.03 6.97 -3.94
CA VAL A 537 22.11 7.42 -3.06
C VAL A 537 23.45 6.81 -3.50
N GLU A 538 23.50 5.53 -3.84
CA GLU A 538 24.71 4.89 -4.39
C GLU A 538 25.19 5.60 -5.67
N ASP A 539 24.29 5.82 -6.64
CA ASP A 539 24.60 6.56 -7.87
C ASP A 539 25.04 8.00 -7.56
N TYR A 540 24.35 8.69 -6.65
CA TYR A 540 24.70 10.05 -6.24
C TYR A 540 26.10 10.12 -5.64
N GLU A 541 26.46 9.20 -4.74
CA GLU A 541 27.79 9.14 -4.12
C GLU A 541 28.88 8.90 -5.18
N ASP A 542 28.67 7.96 -6.09
CA ASP A 542 29.61 7.65 -7.18
C ASP A 542 29.81 8.84 -8.13
N TYR A 543 28.73 9.53 -8.52
CA TYR A 543 28.83 10.67 -9.45
C TYR A 543 29.18 12.00 -8.78
N SER A 544 29.00 12.14 -7.46
CA SER A 544 29.41 13.33 -6.72
C SER A 544 30.87 13.28 -6.26
N GLU A 545 31.50 12.10 -6.29
CA GLU A 545 32.89 11.94 -5.86
C GLU A 545 33.85 12.83 -6.68
N GLY A 546 34.67 13.59 -5.93
CA GLY A 546 35.71 14.44 -6.49
C GLY A 546 35.23 15.79 -7.03
N ILE A 547 33.95 16.15 -6.89
CA ILE A 547 33.44 17.47 -7.28
C ILE A 547 34.02 18.54 -6.35
N LEU A 548 34.67 19.55 -6.94
CA LEU A 548 35.25 20.69 -6.26
C LEU A 548 34.37 21.94 -6.42
N ALA A 549 34.53 22.91 -5.52
CA ALA A 549 33.71 24.14 -5.52
C ALA A 549 33.93 25.04 -6.76
N ASP A 550 34.94 24.76 -7.57
CA ASP A 550 35.27 25.46 -8.82
C ASP A 550 34.94 24.66 -10.09
N ASP A 551 34.23 23.53 -9.97
CA ASP A 551 33.68 22.82 -11.11
C ASP A 551 32.61 23.64 -11.86
N LEU A 552 32.24 23.16 -13.05
CA LEU A 552 31.28 23.85 -13.91
C LEU A 552 29.97 24.15 -13.15
N PRO A 553 29.38 25.36 -13.28
CA PRO A 553 28.17 25.73 -12.56
C PRO A 553 26.99 24.76 -12.74
N LYS A 554 26.89 24.11 -13.92
CA LYS A 554 25.88 23.10 -14.20
C LYS A 554 26.07 21.82 -13.38
N VAL A 555 27.32 21.39 -13.16
CA VAL A 555 27.67 20.22 -12.33
C VAL A 555 27.33 20.52 -10.86
N LEU A 556 27.73 21.71 -10.37
CA LEU A 556 27.41 22.13 -9.00
C LEU A 556 25.90 22.21 -8.78
N LYS A 557 25.17 22.79 -9.74
CA LYS A 557 23.70 22.83 -9.70
C LYS A 557 23.09 21.43 -9.65
N ALA A 558 23.50 20.53 -10.54
CA ALA A 558 22.96 19.17 -10.57
C ALA A 558 23.21 18.42 -9.27
N ARG A 559 24.39 18.59 -8.65
CA ARG A 559 24.69 18.03 -7.34
C ARG A 559 23.77 18.59 -6.25
N ASP A 560 23.67 19.92 -6.16
CA ASP A 560 22.93 20.58 -5.09
C ASP A 560 21.41 20.27 -5.17
N GLU A 561 20.85 20.19 -6.38
CA GLU A 561 19.45 19.81 -6.59
C GLU A 561 19.21 18.32 -6.33
N ALA A 562 20.12 17.43 -6.73
CA ALA A 562 20.05 16.00 -6.37
C ALA A 562 20.05 15.81 -4.84
N GLU A 563 20.97 16.48 -4.13
CA GLU A 563 21.03 16.44 -2.67
C GLU A 563 19.76 17.00 -2.02
N ALA A 564 19.21 18.10 -2.55
CA ALA A 564 17.98 18.68 -2.06
C ALA A 564 16.78 17.72 -2.24
N ALA A 565 16.66 17.08 -3.39
CA ALA A 565 15.60 16.11 -3.69
C ALA A 565 15.71 14.85 -2.82
N ILE A 566 16.91 14.29 -2.63
CA ILE A 566 17.16 13.17 -1.70
C ILE A 566 16.75 13.55 -0.27
N ASN A 567 17.15 14.73 0.21
CA ASN A 567 16.79 15.20 1.55
C ASN A 567 15.28 15.40 1.71
N LEU A 568 14.60 15.92 0.68
CA LEU A 568 13.14 16.05 0.68
C LEU A 568 12.47 14.67 0.73
N ALA A 569 12.95 13.70 -0.06
CA ALA A 569 12.44 12.33 -0.02
C ALA A 569 12.54 11.71 1.37
N VAL A 570 13.68 11.89 2.06
CA VAL A 570 13.87 11.41 3.44
C VAL A 570 12.88 12.07 4.41
N GLN A 571 12.63 13.37 4.28
CA GLN A 571 11.64 14.07 5.12
C GLN A 571 10.23 13.55 4.89
N LEU A 572 9.83 13.36 3.63
CA LEU A 572 8.49 12.87 3.26
C LEU A 572 8.29 11.41 3.67
N TYR A 573 9.33 10.57 3.54
CA TYR A 573 9.32 9.20 4.06
C TYR A 573 9.07 9.20 5.57
N ASN A 574 9.80 10.03 6.31
CA ASN A 574 9.68 10.11 7.76
C ASN A 574 8.33 10.69 8.24
N GLN A 575 7.48 11.16 7.32
CA GLN A 575 6.10 11.61 7.56
C GLN A 575 5.06 10.63 6.98
N MET A 576 5.51 9.48 6.44
CA MET A 576 4.69 8.48 5.75
C MET A 576 3.92 9.06 4.54
N VAL A 577 4.47 10.10 3.89
CA VAL A 577 3.92 10.73 2.68
C VAL A 577 4.51 10.02 1.47
N TRP A 578 4.01 8.81 1.20
CA TRP A 578 4.61 7.87 0.25
C TRP A 578 4.65 8.36 -1.20
N ILE A 579 3.56 8.93 -1.72
CA ILE A 579 3.51 9.53 -3.07
C ILE A 579 4.51 10.67 -3.21
N GLY A 580 4.54 11.60 -2.24
CA GLY A 580 5.49 12.71 -2.28
C GLY A 580 6.95 12.23 -2.18
N CYS A 581 7.21 11.19 -1.40
CA CYS A 581 8.53 10.57 -1.33
C CYS A 581 8.93 9.97 -2.69
N PHE A 582 8.03 9.24 -3.35
CA PHE A 582 8.26 8.70 -4.70
C PHE A 582 8.56 9.80 -5.72
N GLU A 583 7.78 10.89 -5.73
CA GLU A 583 8.00 12.03 -6.62
C GLU A 583 9.37 12.68 -6.37
N ALA A 584 9.74 12.88 -5.10
CA ALA A 584 11.03 13.44 -4.73
C ALA A 584 12.21 12.51 -5.09
N LEU A 585 12.07 11.20 -4.92
CA LEU A 585 13.06 10.23 -5.38
C LEU A 585 13.17 10.19 -6.91
N SER A 586 12.05 10.31 -7.63
CA SER A 586 12.07 10.38 -9.10
C SER A 586 12.81 11.63 -9.59
N ASP A 587 12.55 12.79 -8.97
CA ASP A 587 13.29 14.02 -9.26
C ASP A 587 14.78 13.88 -8.90
N ALA A 588 15.10 13.26 -7.76
CA ALA A 588 16.47 12.95 -7.39
C ALA A 588 17.17 12.06 -8.43
N GLN A 589 16.50 11.02 -8.93
CA GLN A 589 17.04 10.15 -9.96
C GLN A 589 17.36 10.92 -11.25
N ASP A 590 16.47 11.83 -11.68
CA ASP A 590 16.70 12.69 -12.84
C ASP A 590 17.86 13.68 -12.61
N TRP A 591 17.98 14.26 -11.41
CA TRP A 591 19.10 15.14 -11.06
C TRP A 591 20.44 14.40 -10.97
N VAL A 592 20.45 13.17 -10.45
CA VAL A 592 21.63 12.30 -10.45
C VAL A 592 22.04 11.95 -11.88
N LYS A 593 21.08 11.71 -12.78
CA LYS A 593 21.33 11.54 -14.21
C LYS A 593 21.97 12.80 -14.81
N ARG A 594 21.43 13.99 -14.54
CA ARG A 594 22.03 15.28 -14.96
C ARG A 594 23.43 15.48 -14.39
N LEU A 595 23.66 15.09 -13.14
CA LEU A 595 24.96 15.15 -12.49
C LEU A 595 25.98 14.28 -13.22
N ARG A 596 25.63 13.03 -13.52
CA ARG A 596 26.47 12.11 -14.29
C ARG A 596 26.90 12.71 -15.63
N TYR A 597 25.94 13.18 -16.42
CA TYR A 597 26.20 13.62 -17.78
C TYR A 597 26.85 15.00 -17.85
N SER A 598 26.46 15.94 -16.98
CA SER A 598 27.05 17.29 -16.96
C SER A 598 28.56 17.30 -16.67
N ARG A 599 29.11 16.22 -16.09
CA ARG A 599 30.55 16.03 -15.88
C ARG A 599 31.32 15.61 -17.14
N ILE A 600 30.68 14.87 -18.04
CA ILE A 600 31.35 14.24 -19.18
C ILE A 600 30.99 14.88 -20.52
N ASP A 601 29.82 15.52 -20.60
CA ASP A 601 29.28 16.11 -21.82
C ASP A 601 29.26 17.64 -21.74
N ASN A 602 29.84 18.29 -22.74
CA ASN A 602 29.83 19.74 -22.92
C ASN A 602 29.41 20.14 -24.36
N ALA A 603 29.01 19.18 -25.19
CA ALA A 603 28.48 19.44 -26.51
C ALA A 603 27.03 19.93 -26.40
N GLN A 604 26.53 20.63 -27.40
CA GLN A 604 25.10 20.96 -27.45
C GLN A 604 24.38 19.89 -28.28
N PRO A 605 23.11 19.58 -27.99
CA PRO A 605 22.29 18.74 -28.86
C PRO A 605 22.20 19.35 -30.27
N ILE A 606 22.04 18.49 -31.27
CA ILE A 606 22.00 18.86 -32.68
C ILE A 606 20.56 18.74 -33.18
N ILE A 607 19.94 19.88 -33.51
CA ILE A 607 18.67 19.89 -34.25
C ILE A 607 18.98 19.78 -35.73
N SER A 608 18.77 18.60 -36.32
CA SER A 608 19.06 18.31 -37.73
C SER A 608 18.00 18.90 -38.66
N ASN A 609 16.75 18.90 -38.21
CA ASN A 609 15.59 19.29 -39.02
C ASN A 609 14.39 19.64 -38.12
N TRP A 610 13.47 20.46 -38.63
CA TRP A 610 12.19 20.71 -37.98
C TRP A 610 11.21 21.40 -38.94
N GLY A 611 9.92 21.30 -38.68
CA GLY A 611 8.89 21.89 -39.54
C GLY A 611 7.52 21.99 -38.89
N THR A 612 6.55 22.41 -39.70
CA THR A 612 5.14 22.52 -39.31
C THR A 612 4.26 21.80 -40.32
N ASP A 613 3.15 21.22 -39.88
CA ASP A 613 2.10 20.69 -40.74
C ASP A 613 0.75 21.33 -40.36
N PRO A 614 0.13 22.15 -41.24
CA PRO A 614 0.60 22.53 -42.58
C PRO A 614 1.83 23.45 -42.57
N LEU A 615 2.56 23.45 -43.69
CA LEU A 615 3.74 24.31 -43.91
C LEU A 615 3.44 25.82 -43.84
N THR A 616 2.19 26.20 -44.12
CA THR A 616 1.71 27.59 -44.06
C THR A 616 0.57 27.64 -43.05
N ILE A 617 0.74 28.46 -42.02
CA ILE A 617 -0.17 28.55 -40.88
C ILE A 617 -0.91 29.88 -41.01
N ASP A 618 -2.24 29.83 -41.02
CA ASP A 618 -3.13 30.99 -41.11
C ASP A 618 -4.24 30.87 -40.06
N HIS A 619 -3.92 31.19 -38.81
CA HIS A 619 -4.84 31.17 -37.66
C HIS A 619 -5.52 29.82 -37.30
N GLU A 620 -5.22 28.75 -38.01
CA GLU A 620 -5.70 27.38 -37.77
C GLU A 620 -4.77 26.61 -36.81
N GLU A 621 -5.22 25.44 -36.36
CA GLU A 621 -4.39 24.49 -35.60
C GLU A 621 -3.33 23.87 -36.51
N PHE A 622 -2.19 23.50 -35.94
CA PHE A 622 -1.07 22.92 -36.70
C PHE A 622 -0.20 22.07 -35.78
N ASP A 623 0.53 21.13 -36.37
CA ASP A 623 1.53 20.33 -35.69
C ASP A 623 2.93 20.87 -35.96
N VAL A 624 3.82 20.68 -35.00
CA VAL A 624 5.24 20.95 -35.12
C VAL A 624 5.98 19.63 -34.94
N TRP A 625 6.96 19.35 -35.79
CA TRP A 625 7.85 18.18 -35.68
C TRP A 625 9.30 18.63 -35.70
N ILE A 626 10.16 17.94 -34.95
CA ILE A 626 11.54 18.32 -34.65
C ILE A 626 12.40 17.04 -34.59
N GLU A 627 13.42 16.98 -35.43
CA GLU A 627 14.47 15.95 -35.36
C GLU A 627 15.64 16.52 -34.54
N VAL A 628 15.93 15.90 -33.40
CA VAL A 628 17.05 16.30 -32.55
C VAL A 628 17.78 15.08 -32.00
N GLU A 629 19.11 15.12 -32.02
CA GLU A 629 19.97 14.07 -31.51
C GLU A 629 21.04 14.63 -30.58
N ASP A 630 21.42 13.84 -29.59
CA ASP A 630 22.64 14.05 -28.81
C ASP A 630 23.34 12.70 -28.59
N PRO A 631 24.55 12.49 -29.14
CA PRO A 631 25.21 11.19 -29.10
C PRO A 631 25.91 10.90 -27.76
N ASP A 632 26.09 11.91 -26.90
CA ASP A 632 26.94 11.81 -25.70
C ASP A 632 26.11 11.58 -24.44
N SER A 633 25.07 12.38 -24.20
CA SER A 633 24.16 12.27 -23.06
C SER A 633 22.71 12.01 -23.41
N GLY A 634 22.33 12.15 -24.69
CA GLY A 634 20.96 12.00 -25.14
C GLY A 634 20.09 13.20 -24.76
N ILE A 635 18.87 13.25 -25.30
CA ILE A 635 17.97 14.38 -25.12
C ILE A 635 17.20 14.27 -23.80
N GLU A 636 17.20 15.35 -23.02
CA GLU A 636 16.39 15.50 -21.81
C GLU A 636 14.98 15.98 -22.17
N ASN A 637 14.89 17.07 -22.92
CA ASN A 637 13.60 17.62 -23.35
C ASN A 637 13.75 18.47 -24.62
N VAL A 638 12.61 18.61 -25.32
CA VAL A 638 12.43 19.54 -26.43
C VAL A 638 11.21 20.41 -26.13
N THR A 639 11.41 21.72 -26.09
CA THR A 639 10.37 22.69 -25.76
C THR A 639 10.19 23.67 -26.91
N LEU A 640 8.94 23.88 -27.29
CA LEU A 640 8.55 24.98 -28.15
C LEU A 640 8.20 26.20 -27.31
N ILE A 641 8.79 27.33 -27.68
CA ILE A 641 8.43 28.63 -27.16
C ILE A 641 7.60 29.33 -28.22
N LEU A 642 6.34 29.61 -27.91
CA LEU A 642 5.42 30.36 -28.76
C LEU A 642 5.40 31.82 -28.26
N SER A 643 5.57 32.78 -29.17
CA SER A 643 5.27 34.18 -28.91
C SER A 643 3.98 34.53 -29.63
N ILE A 644 2.88 34.72 -28.88
CA ILE A 644 1.55 35.02 -29.40
C ILE A 644 1.17 36.41 -28.91
N ASP A 645 1.04 37.37 -29.81
CA ASP A 645 0.80 38.78 -29.46
C ASP A 645 1.76 39.34 -28.41
N ASN A 646 3.02 38.88 -28.45
CA ASN A 646 4.12 39.20 -27.53
C ASN A 646 4.00 38.58 -26.12
N GLU A 647 3.07 37.63 -25.91
CA GLU A 647 3.05 36.77 -24.73
C GLU A 647 3.74 35.43 -25.02
N LEU A 648 4.57 34.97 -24.09
CA LEU A 648 5.30 33.70 -24.23
C LEU A 648 4.51 32.54 -23.63
N SER A 649 4.36 31.48 -24.41
CA SER A 649 3.82 30.19 -24.00
C SER A 649 4.85 29.09 -24.27
N TYR A 650 4.89 28.07 -23.42
CA TYR A 650 5.84 26.97 -23.51
C TYR A 650 5.07 25.66 -23.70
N VAL A 651 5.47 24.86 -24.69
CA VAL A 651 4.86 23.57 -25.01
C VAL A 651 5.97 22.52 -25.04
N LEU A 652 5.86 21.49 -24.18
CA LEU A 652 6.76 20.35 -24.21
C LEU A 652 6.39 19.48 -25.42
N CYS A 653 7.38 19.04 -26.18
CA CYS A 653 7.17 18.12 -27.29
C CYS A 653 7.17 16.68 -26.80
N GLU A 654 6.33 15.86 -27.37
CA GLU A 654 6.27 14.42 -27.15
C GLU A 654 7.20 13.72 -28.14
N LEU A 655 7.96 12.73 -27.69
CA LEU A 655 8.79 11.90 -28.57
C LEU A 655 7.91 10.79 -29.17
N ASP A 656 7.82 10.75 -30.50
CA ASP A 656 7.17 9.69 -31.26
C ASP A 656 8.17 9.11 -32.28
N ASP A 657 8.42 7.81 -32.20
CA ASP A 657 9.53 7.11 -32.87
C ASP A 657 10.89 7.81 -32.67
N ASP A 658 11.33 8.61 -33.65
CA ASP A 658 12.61 9.34 -33.68
C ASP A 658 12.42 10.87 -33.77
N GLU A 659 11.19 11.37 -33.66
CA GLU A 659 10.85 12.78 -33.83
C GLU A 659 10.09 13.34 -32.61
N TYR A 660 10.41 14.57 -32.23
CA TYR A 660 9.66 15.30 -31.21
C TYR A 660 8.56 16.11 -31.87
N SER A 661 7.32 15.94 -31.40
CA SER A 661 6.17 16.63 -31.96
C SER A 661 5.32 17.35 -30.91
N ALA A 662 4.58 18.36 -31.35
CA ALA A 662 3.62 19.06 -30.51
C ALA A 662 2.46 19.60 -31.34
N HIS A 663 1.24 19.42 -30.83
CA HIS A 663 0.04 19.98 -31.41
C HIS A 663 -0.22 21.39 -30.87
N ILE A 664 -0.35 22.37 -31.77
CA ILE A 664 -0.60 23.76 -31.41
C ILE A 664 -2.06 24.11 -31.78
N PRO A 665 -2.90 24.52 -30.80
CA PRO A 665 -4.29 24.85 -31.06
C PRO A 665 -4.41 26.12 -31.90
N ALA A 666 -5.57 26.32 -32.53
CA ALA A 666 -5.87 27.51 -33.32
C ALA A 666 -5.91 28.80 -32.47
N TYR A 667 -5.34 29.88 -32.99
CA TYR A 667 -5.41 31.22 -32.40
C TYR A 667 -6.08 32.19 -33.40
N PRO A 668 -7.42 32.19 -33.49
CA PRO A 668 -8.15 32.95 -34.52
C PRO A 668 -8.14 34.46 -34.34
N ASN A 669 -7.76 34.95 -33.17
CA ASN A 669 -7.74 36.38 -32.84
C ASN A 669 -6.33 36.94 -32.61
N SER A 670 -5.28 36.12 -32.76
CA SER A 670 -3.92 36.63 -32.64
C SER A 670 -3.61 37.55 -33.80
N GLU A 671 -2.84 38.61 -33.56
CA GLU A 671 -2.31 39.49 -34.62
C GLU A 671 -0.91 39.06 -35.06
N SER A 672 -0.19 38.32 -34.21
CA SER A 672 1.16 37.84 -34.49
C SER A 672 1.48 36.53 -33.79
N MET A 673 2.29 35.69 -34.45
CA MET A 673 2.81 34.46 -33.87
C MET A 673 4.22 34.16 -34.38
N ALA A 674 5.11 33.80 -33.47
CA ALA A 674 6.40 33.18 -33.80
C ALA A 674 6.65 31.99 -32.90
N ILE A 675 7.49 31.08 -33.38
CA ILE A 675 7.89 29.87 -32.65
C ILE A 675 9.40 29.76 -32.60
N GLN A 676 9.92 29.25 -31.48
CA GLN A 676 11.32 28.92 -31.28
C GLN A 676 11.41 27.51 -30.71
N VAL A 677 12.32 26.71 -31.27
CA VAL A 677 12.65 25.37 -30.77
C VAL A 677 13.85 25.48 -29.83
N VAL A 678 13.72 24.88 -28.64
CA VAL A 678 14.81 24.72 -27.67
C VAL A 678 14.91 23.25 -27.30
N ALA A 679 16.12 22.69 -27.31
CA ALA A 679 16.38 21.35 -26.80
C ALA A 679 17.46 21.38 -25.72
N HIS A 680 17.31 20.51 -24.73
CA HIS A 680 18.31 20.26 -23.68
C HIS A 680 18.72 18.79 -23.73
N ASP A 681 20.01 18.54 -23.59
CA ASP A 681 20.55 17.22 -23.32
C ASP A 681 20.58 16.92 -21.82
N TRP A 682 20.86 15.67 -21.43
CA TRP A 682 21.04 15.32 -20.02
C TRP A 682 22.34 15.91 -19.42
N GLY A 683 23.29 16.31 -20.25
CA GLY A 683 24.47 17.11 -19.88
C GLY A 683 24.17 18.55 -19.46
N MET A 684 22.89 18.95 -19.50
CA MET A 684 22.38 20.31 -19.27
C MET A 684 22.92 21.35 -20.25
N ASN A 685 23.29 20.93 -21.46
CA ASN A 685 23.68 21.81 -22.54
C ASN A 685 22.44 22.13 -23.41
N PRO A 686 22.14 23.42 -23.60
CA PRO A 686 21.02 23.85 -24.41
C PRO A 686 21.41 24.15 -25.85
N VAL A 687 20.49 23.91 -26.79
CA VAL A 687 20.50 24.50 -28.14
C VAL A 687 19.18 25.22 -28.38
N ALA A 688 19.23 26.39 -29.03
CA ALA A 688 18.04 27.13 -29.43
C ALA A 688 18.17 27.59 -30.87
N LEU A 689 17.12 27.40 -31.66
CA LEU A 689 17.05 27.95 -33.02
C LEU A 689 16.58 29.39 -33.01
N ASP A 690 16.85 30.10 -34.10
CA ASP A 690 16.26 31.42 -34.33
C ASP A 690 14.74 31.34 -34.41
N TRP A 691 14.07 32.41 -33.96
CA TRP A 691 12.63 32.52 -34.08
C TRP A 691 12.15 32.42 -35.52
N ARG A 692 11.17 31.57 -35.76
CA ARG A 692 10.41 31.53 -37.02
C ARG A 692 9.10 32.26 -36.84
N ILE A 693 8.98 33.40 -37.53
CA ILE A 693 7.71 34.13 -37.60
C ILE A 693 6.75 33.35 -38.50
N LEU A 694 5.58 33.01 -37.96
CA LEU A 694 4.52 32.33 -38.69
C LEU A 694 3.61 33.35 -39.38
N TYR A 695 3.21 34.40 -38.67
CA TYR A 695 2.48 35.55 -39.22
C TYR A 695 2.60 36.77 -38.29
N GLY A 696 2.25 37.94 -38.84
CA GLY A 696 2.32 39.22 -38.14
C GLY A 696 3.77 39.72 -37.93
N ASP A 697 3.91 40.72 -37.06
CA ASP A 697 5.19 41.37 -36.72
C ASP A 697 5.42 41.33 -35.19
N PRO A 698 5.66 40.14 -34.59
CA PRO A 698 5.86 40.02 -33.15
C PRO A 698 7.15 40.69 -32.68
N ILE A 699 7.14 41.25 -31.48
CA ILE A 699 8.34 41.72 -30.75
C ILE A 699 8.95 40.52 -30.05
N LEU A 700 10.06 40.04 -30.58
CA LEU A 700 10.68 38.82 -30.11
C LEU A 700 11.82 39.14 -29.13
N PRO A 701 11.89 38.45 -27.98
CA PRO A 701 13.07 38.51 -27.15
C PRO A 701 14.26 37.90 -27.91
N ASP A 702 15.48 38.28 -27.53
CA ASP A 702 16.66 37.53 -27.97
C ASP A 702 16.43 36.04 -27.71
N PRO A 703 16.96 35.13 -28.55
CA PRO A 703 16.87 33.69 -28.32
C PRO A 703 17.27 33.35 -26.87
N THR A 704 16.28 33.19 -25.99
CA THR A 704 16.51 32.87 -24.59
C THR A 704 16.45 31.37 -24.47
N ILE A 705 17.52 30.78 -23.94
CA ILE A 705 17.44 29.43 -23.42
C ILE A 705 16.74 29.55 -22.07
N PRO A 706 15.47 29.12 -21.92
CA PRO A 706 14.85 29.03 -20.61
C PRO A 706 15.69 28.10 -19.74
N ASN A 707 15.96 28.53 -18.50
CA ASN A 707 16.60 27.67 -17.52
C ASN A 707 15.65 26.48 -17.29
N PRO A 708 16.09 25.21 -17.49
CA PRO A 708 15.21 24.04 -17.40
C PRO A 708 14.53 23.88 -16.02
N THR A 709 14.98 24.64 -15.02
CA THR A 709 14.47 24.62 -13.64
C THR A 709 13.45 25.70 -13.31
N ASN A 710 12.74 26.29 -14.28
CA ASN A 710 11.60 27.15 -13.92
C ASN A 710 10.38 26.24 -13.61
N PRO A 711 9.99 26.06 -12.34
CA PRO A 711 9.06 25.02 -11.88
C PRO A 711 7.59 25.39 -12.16
N LEU A 712 7.33 26.11 -13.25
CA LEU A 712 5.98 26.50 -13.64
C LEU A 712 5.15 25.30 -14.11
N MET A 713 5.78 24.20 -14.54
CA MET A 713 5.07 22.94 -14.81
C MET A 713 4.66 22.18 -13.54
N LEU A 714 5.46 22.19 -12.47
CA LEU A 714 5.07 21.57 -11.20
C LEU A 714 3.87 22.31 -10.56
N GLN A 715 3.78 23.64 -10.70
CA GLN A 715 2.64 24.41 -10.22
C GLN A 715 1.36 24.20 -11.05
N VAL A 716 1.45 23.96 -12.36
CA VAL A 716 0.28 23.70 -13.21
C VAL A 716 -0.25 22.28 -13.00
N ILE A 717 0.61 21.31 -12.66
CA ILE A 717 0.20 19.93 -12.30
C ILE A 717 -0.35 19.88 -10.86
N LEU A 718 0.26 20.58 -9.90
CA LEU A 718 -0.24 20.65 -8.51
C LEU A 718 -1.57 21.42 -8.40
N ILE A 719 -1.82 22.45 -9.23
CA ILE A 719 -3.09 23.20 -9.25
C ILE A 719 -4.19 22.44 -10.02
N SER A 720 -3.83 21.62 -11.02
CA SER A 720 -4.82 20.80 -11.74
C SER A 720 -5.23 19.55 -10.95
N LEU A 721 -4.31 18.89 -10.23
CA LEU A 721 -4.65 17.75 -9.35
C LEU A 721 -5.44 18.16 -8.09
N SER A 722 -5.09 19.29 -7.45
CA SER A 722 -5.88 19.83 -6.33
C SER A 722 -7.22 20.44 -6.79
N GLY A 723 -7.29 20.98 -8.02
CA GLY A 723 -8.52 21.47 -8.63
C GLY A 723 -9.50 20.35 -9.04
N ILE A 724 -9.00 19.23 -9.56
CA ILE A 724 -9.82 18.07 -9.94
C ILE A 724 -10.35 17.34 -8.69
N GLY A 725 -9.51 17.17 -7.65
CA GLY A 725 -9.96 16.60 -6.37
C GLY A 725 -11.03 17.45 -5.69
N LEU A 726 -10.89 18.78 -5.69
CA LEU A 726 -11.90 19.68 -5.10
C LEU A 726 -13.20 19.71 -5.92
N VAL A 727 -13.13 19.61 -7.25
CA VAL A 727 -14.32 19.57 -8.13
C VAL A 727 -15.05 18.24 -8.02
N ILE A 728 -14.35 17.11 -7.85
CA ILE A 728 -14.97 15.80 -7.62
C ILE A 728 -15.65 15.74 -6.25
N VAL A 729 -15.00 16.23 -5.18
CA VAL A 729 -15.59 16.28 -3.83
C VAL A 729 -16.78 17.24 -3.75
N VAL A 730 -16.69 18.42 -4.37
CA VAL A 730 -17.81 19.39 -4.42
C VAL A 730 -18.96 18.88 -5.30
N ALA A 731 -18.69 18.21 -6.43
CA ALA A 731 -19.72 17.58 -7.24
C ALA A 731 -20.41 16.42 -6.50
N PHE A 732 -19.67 15.65 -5.71
CA PHE A 732 -20.22 14.56 -4.88
C PHE A 732 -21.09 15.09 -3.73
N ILE A 733 -20.68 16.19 -3.08
CA ILE A 733 -21.45 16.85 -2.00
C ILE A 733 -22.70 17.57 -2.54
N ILE A 734 -22.64 18.15 -3.74
CA ILE A 734 -23.80 18.80 -4.38
C ILE A 734 -24.81 17.77 -4.91
N LYS A 735 -24.38 16.56 -5.28
CA LYS A 735 -25.27 15.48 -5.74
C LYS A 735 -25.92 14.68 -4.60
N ARG A 736 -25.39 14.79 -3.36
CA ARG A 736 -25.96 14.20 -2.12
C ARG A 736 -26.89 15.15 -1.35
N LYS A 737 -27.12 16.37 -1.83
CA LYS A 737 -28.23 17.25 -1.42
C LYS A 737 -29.25 17.34 -2.54
#